data_AF-I1KEG1-F1
#
_entry.id   AF-I1KEG1-F1
#
_cell.length_a   1.000
_cell.length_b   1.000
_cell.length_c   1.000
_cell.angle_alpha   90.00
_cell.angle_beta   90.00
_cell.angle_gamma   90.00
#
_symmetry.space_group_name_H-M   'P 1'
#
loop_
_entity.id
_entity.type
_entity.pdbx_description
1 polymer ?
#
loop_
_entity_poly.entity_id
_entity_poly.type
_entity_poly.pdbx_seq_one_letter_code
_entity_poly.pdbx_strand_id
1 'polypeptide(L)'
;MKFDSIFQQTNLHSGIIILNFFLLMAETCSGASRYDVFINFRGEDTRYEFTGHLHQALCKKGIRAFFDEEDLQTGDEITTKLEEAIKGSRIAITVFSKGYASSSFCLNELATILGCYREKTPLLVIPVFYKVDPSDVRHQRGSYEQGLDSLEKRLHPNMEKWRTALHEVAGFSGHHFTDGAGYEYQFIEKIVDDVFRKINEAEASIYVADHPVGLDSLVLEIRERLEAESSDAISMIGIHGMGGVGKSTLARQVYNLHTNQFDYSCFLQNVREESNRHGLKRLQSILLSQILKQGINLASEQQGTWMIKNQLRGKKVLLVLDDVDEHKQLQAFVGKSVWPESQSESKSGTRLVLIITTRDKQLLTSYGFKRTYEVKNLSTNDAIQLLKQKAFKTCDEVDQSYKQVLNDVVTWTSGLPLALEVIGSNLFGKSIKEWESAIKQYQRIPNKEILKILKVSFDALEEEEKSVFLDITCCLKDYKCREIEDILHSLYDNCMKYHIGVLLDKSLIKIRDDKVTLHDLIENMGKEIDRQKSPKEAGKRRRLWLQKDIIQVLKDNLGTSEVKIICLDFPISDKQKTIEWDGNALKEMKNLKALIIRNGILSQAPNYLPESLRILEWHTHPFHCPPPDFDTTKLAIRDLE
;
A
#
# COMPACT_ATOMS: atom_id res chain seq x y z
N MET A 1 38.82 23.85 24.31
CA MET A 1 38.87 22.50 24.93
C MET A 1 37.60 22.15 25.74
N LYS A 2 36.39 22.51 25.27
CA LYS A 2 35.12 22.10 25.92
C LYS A 2 33.98 21.76 24.94
N PHE A 3 34.28 21.58 23.65
CA PHE A 3 33.28 21.22 22.63
C PHE A 3 33.37 19.76 22.14
N ASP A 4 34.47 19.05 22.39
CA ASP A 4 34.62 17.65 21.93
C ASP A 4 33.97 16.61 22.85
N SER A 5 33.60 16.96 24.09
CA SER A 5 33.04 15.99 25.06
C SER A 5 31.53 15.75 24.89
N ILE A 6 30.80 16.63 24.20
CA ILE A 6 29.35 16.49 23.98
C ILE A 6 29.06 15.55 22.79
N PHE A 7 29.97 15.48 21.80
CA PHE A 7 29.80 14.64 20.61
C PHE A 7 30.08 13.14 20.87
N GLN A 8 30.81 12.80 21.93
CA GLN A 8 31.02 11.40 22.33
C GLN A 8 29.86 10.82 23.16
N GLN A 9 29.14 11.64 23.93
CA GLN A 9 27.98 11.16 24.71
C GLN A 9 26.73 10.91 23.84
N THR A 10 26.52 11.66 22.76
CA THR A 10 25.40 11.45 21.83
C THR A 10 25.56 10.19 20.96
N ASN A 11 26.80 9.76 20.67
CA ASN A 11 27.07 8.52 19.96
C ASN A 11 26.93 7.27 20.85
N LEU A 12 27.23 7.36 22.15
CA LEU A 12 26.96 6.23 23.06
C LEU A 12 25.46 6.00 23.27
N HIS A 13 24.66 7.07 23.37
CA HIS A 13 23.21 6.93 23.48
C HIS A 13 22.56 6.40 22.19
N SER A 14 23.04 6.84 21.02
CA SER A 14 22.62 6.29 19.74
C SER A 14 23.03 4.81 19.59
N GLY A 15 24.22 4.44 20.07
CA GLY A 15 24.70 3.05 20.08
C GLY A 15 23.90 2.12 21.00
N ILE A 16 23.53 2.59 22.20
CA ILE A 16 22.72 1.83 23.16
C ILE A 16 21.26 1.72 22.67
N ILE A 17 20.72 2.76 22.03
CA ILE A 17 19.38 2.70 21.40
C ILE A 17 19.38 1.73 20.23
N ILE A 18 20.44 1.69 19.39
CA ILE A 18 20.56 0.71 18.29
C ILE A 18 20.76 -0.71 18.83
N LEU A 19 21.55 -0.90 19.91
CA LEU A 19 21.73 -2.21 20.52
C LEU A 19 20.44 -2.73 21.16
N ASN A 20 19.70 -1.86 21.86
CA ASN A 20 18.36 -2.18 22.36
C ASN A 20 17.37 -2.36 21.21
N PHE A 21 17.53 -1.70 20.06
CA PHE A 21 16.70 -1.94 18.88
C PHE A 21 16.95 -3.34 18.30
N PHE A 22 18.20 -3.81 18.26
CA PHE A 22 18.52 -5.18 17.87
C PHE A 22 18.10 -6.22 18.91
N LEU A 23 18.19 -5.92 20.21
CA LEU A 23 17.74 -6.81 21.29
C LEU A 23 16.21 -6.87 21.39
N LEU A 24 15.48 -5.75 21.22
CA LEU A 24 14.01 -5.77 21.21
C LEU A 24 13.45 -6.39 19.94
N MET A 25 14.11 -6.23 18.78
CA MET A 25 13.74 -6.98 17.57
C MET A 25 14.06 -8.48 17.70
N ALA A 26 15.03 -8.86 18.53
CA ALA A 26 15.25 -10.25 18.90
C ALA A 26 14.17 -10.77 19.86
N GLU A 27 13.59 -9.90 20.71
CA GLU A 27 12.51 -10.27 21.65
C GLU A 27 11.10 -10.20 21.02
N THR A 28 10.86 -9.38 20.00
CA THR A 28 9.59 -9.35 19.24
C THR A 28 9.53 -10.32 18.07
N CYS A 29 10.63 -11.02 17.77
CA CYS A 29 10.66 -12.22 16.94
C CYS A 29 10.23 -13.48 17.71
N SER A 30 9.24 -13.39 18.61
CA SER A 30 8.72 -14.54 19.36
C SER A 30 7.97 -15.58 18.50
N GLY A 31 7.93 -15.37 17.17
CA GLY A 31 7.49 -16.35 16.17
C GLY A 31 8.57 -16.78 15.17
N ALA A 32 9.84 -16.39 15.36
CA ALA A 32 10.91 -16.79 14.46
C ALA A 32 11.20 -18.28 14.64
N SER A 33 10.62 -19.09 13.74
CA SER A 33 10.92 -20.49 13.54
C SER A 33 12.44 -20.74 13.59
N ARG A 34 12.88 -21.53 14.58
CA ARG A 34 14.29 -21.75 14.89
C ARG A 34 14.99 -22.57 13.79
N TYR A 35 14.21 -23.41 13.11
CA TYR A 35 14.64 -24.27 12.02
C TYR A 35 13.67 -24.16 10.86
N ASP A 36 14.17 -24.11 9.63
CA ASP A 36 13.30 -24.06 8.45
C ASP A 36 12.68 -25.44 8.18
N VAL A 37 13.42 -26.51 8.49
CA VAL A 37 13.04 -27.90 8.26
C VAL A 37 13.30 -28.77 9.49
N PHE A 38 12.36 -29.66 9.83
CA PHE A 38 12.57 -30.79 10.72
C PHE A 38 12.65 -32.09 9.90
N ILE A 39 13.65 -32.93 10.11
CA ILE A 39 13.77 -34.22 9.41
C ILE A 39 13.49 -35.36 10.38
N ASN A 40 12.42 -36.11 10.10
CA ASN A 40 12.00 -37.28 10.86
C ASN A 40 12.33 -38.55 10.05
N PHE A 41 13.11 -39.45 10.62
CA PHE A 41 13.67 -40.60 9.90
C PHE A 41 14.06 -41.74 10.87
N ARG A 42 14.31 -42.94 10.32
CA ARG A 42 14.88 -44.05 11.08
C ARG A 42 16.40 -44.00 11.02
N GLY A 43 17.02 -43.70 12.16
CA GLY A 43 18.49 -43.57 12.26
C GLY A 43 19.26 -44.76 11.70
N GLU A 44 18.89 -45.98 12.11
CA GLU A 44 19.53 -47.24 11.66
C GLU A 44 19.47 -47.46 10.13
N ASP A 45 18.46 -46.91 9.45
CA ASP A 45 18.24 -47.20 8.04
C ASP A 45 18.95 -46.20 7.13
N THR A 46 18.94 -44.90 7.47
CA THR A 46 19.27 -43.85 6.49
C THR A 46 20.17 -42.73 7.02
N ARG A 47 20.57 -42.73 8.30
CA ARG A 47 21.35 -41.64 8.93
C ARG A 47 22.64 -41.31 8.18
N TYR A 48 23.46 -42.32 7.95
CA TYR A 48 24.78 -42.17 7.32
C TYR A 48 24.75 -42.35 5.79
N GLU A 49 23.56 -42.47 5.22
CA GLU A 49 23.34 -42.61 3.78
C GLU A 49 22.44 -41.47 3.28
N PHE A 50 21.25 -41.80 2.78
CA PHE A 50 20.32 -40.86 2.15
C PHE A 50 19.99 -39.63 3.01
N THR A 51 19.65 -39.80 4.29
CA THR A 51 19.19 -38.68 5.13
C THR A 51 20.33 -37.73 5.47
N GLY A 52 21.55 -38.24 5.73
CA GLY A 52 22.73 -37.41 5.94
C GLY A 52 23.09 -36.58 4.70
N HIS A 53 22.98 -37.15 3.51
CA HIS A 53 23.18 -36.42 2.26
C HIS A 53 22.07 -35.38 2.00
N LEU A 54 20.81 -35.71 2.30
CA LEU A 54 19.70 -34.77 2.23
C LEU A 54 19.91 -33.58 3.16
N HIS A 55 20.28 -33.82 4.42
CA HIS A 55 20.59 -32.78 5.39
C HIS A 55 21.71 -31.87 4.90
N GLN A 56 22.83 -32.44 4.46
CA GLN A 56 23.94 -31.67 3.92
C GLN A 56 23.53 -30.81 2.72
N ALA A 57 22.71 -31.34 1.81
CA ALA A 57 22.26 -30.63 0.63
C ALA A 57 21.30 -29.47 0.99
N LEU A 58 20.41 -29.65 1.96
CA LEU A 58 19.58 -28.58 2.52
C LEU A 58 20.45 -27.46 3.11
N CYS A 59 21.43 -27.81 3.95
CA CYS A 59 22.34 -26.84 4.55
C CYS A 59 23.17 -26.08 3.50
N LYS A 60 23.67 -26.76 2.46
CA LYS A 60 24.38 -26.13 1.33
C LYS A 60 23.51 -25.13 0.57
N LYS A 61 22.18 -25.32 0.54
CA LYS A 61 21.22 -24.39 -0.06
C LYS A 61 20.84 -23.23 0.89
N GLY A 62 21.42 -23.17 2.09
CA GLY A 62 21.13 -22.15 3.10
C GLY A 62 19.91 -22.44 3.97
N ILE A 63 19.37 -23.67 3.94
CA ILE A 63 18.19 -24.08 4.71
C ILE A 63 18.64 -24.61 6.07
N ARG A 64 18.10 -24.08 7.17
CA ARG A 64 18.38 -24.53 8.54
C ARG A 64 17.56 -25.78 8.87
N ALA A 65 18.10 -26.95 8.59
CA ALA A 65 17.46 -28.22 8.89
C ALA A 65 17.87 -28.76 10.27
N PHE A 66 16.89 -29.00 11.14
CA PHE A 66 17.08 -29.79 12.35
C PHE A 66 17.30 -31.25 11.97
N PHE A 67 18.40 -31.80 12.47
CA PHE A 67 18.82 -33.18 12.25
C PHE A 67 19.28 -33.72 13.60
N ASP A 68 18.59 -34.74 14.09
CA ASP A 68 18.96 -35.36 15.35
C ASP A 68 20.28 -36.13 15.19
N GLU A 69 21.36 -35.56 15.71
CA GLU A 69 22.73 -36.10 15.67
C GLU A 69 22.96 -37.17 16.73
N GLU A 70 22.12 -37.29 17.76
CA GLU A 70 22.34 -38.26 18.83
C GLU A 70 21.81 -39.65 18.39
N ASP A 71 22.66 -40.69 18.48
CA ASP A 71 22.22 -42.08 18.59
C ASP A 71 21.52 -42.22 19.96
N LEU A 72 20.33 -41.63 20.14
CA LEU A 72 19.58 -41.69 21.39
C LEU A 72 19.12 -43.12 21.66
N GLN A 73 19.97 -43.88 22.33
CA GLN A 73 19.72 -45.23 22.81
C GLN A 73 18.84 -45.28 24.08
N THR A 74 18.08 -44.24 24.47
CA THR A 74 17.39 -44.32 25.77
C THR A 74 16.15 -43.43 25.91
N GLY A 75 14.97 -43.96 25.55
CA GLY A 75 13.66 -43.45 26.00
C GLY A 75 12.56 -43.50 24.93
N ASP A 76 11.37 -43.97 25.30
CA ASP A 76 10.17 -44.02 24.44
C ASP A 76 9.40 -42.68 24.37
N GLU A 77 9.87 -41.61 25.03
CA GLU A 77 9.21 -40.30 25.08
C GLU A 77 10.01 -39.23 24.31
N ILE A 78 9.30 -38.39 23.53
CA ILE A 78 9.90 -37.26 22.82
C ILE A 78 10.41 -36.26 23.86
N THR A 79 11.67 -35.84 23.74
CA THR A 79 12.19 -34.80 24.61
C THR A 79 11.50 -33.47 24.33
N THR A 80 11.36 -32.62 25.34
CA THR A 80 10.74 -31.28 25.20
C THR A 80 11.42 -30.45 24.09
N LYS A 81 12.74 -30.63 23.91
CA LYS A 81 13.52 -30.01 22.82
C LYS A 81 13.07 -30.46 21.43
N LEU A 82 12.76 -31.74 21.24
CA LEU A 82 12.29 -32.27 19.96
C LEU A 82 10.89 -31.76 19.64
N GLU A 83 9.98 -31.72 20.62
CA GLU A 83 8.68 -31.09 20.41
C GLU A 83 8.80 -29.61 20.04
N GLU A 84 9.67 -28.86 20.72
CA GLU A 84 9.96 -27.46 20.39
C GLU A 84 10.57 -27.31 18.99
N ALA A 85 11.44 -28.24 18.57
CA ALA A 85 12.01 -28.23 17.24
C ALA A 85 10.95 -28.48 16.16
N ILE A 86 10.04 -29.44 16.38
CA ILE A 86 8.91 -29.71 15.48
C ILE A 86 7.97 -28.50 15.40
N LYS A 87 7.51 -28.00 16.55
CA LYS A 87 6.60 -26.83 16.64
C LYS A 87 7.25 -25.56 16.09
N GLY A 88 8.56 -25.45 16.23
CA GLY A 88 9.37 -24.33 15.73
C GLY A 88 9.82 -24.48 14.28
N SER A 89 9.42 -25.52 13.56
CA SER A 89 9.79 -25.75 12.15
C SER A 89 8.68 -25.33 11.18
N ARG A 90 9.06 -24.90 9.97
CA ARG A 90 8.11 -24.53 8.90
C ARG A 90 7.72 -25.72 8.04
N ILE A 91 8.65 -26.65 7.85
CA ILE A 91 8.45 -27.86 7.06
C ILE A 91 8.92 -29.07 7.88
N ALA A 92 8.15 -30.15 7.88
CA ALA A 92 8.59 -31.45 8.35
C ALA A 92 8.78 -32.39 7.16
N ILE A 93 9.98 -32.95 7.00
CA ILE A 93 10.27 -34.01 6.03
C ILE A 93 10.24 -35.34 6.76
N THR A 94 9.33 -36.22 6.38
CA THR A 94 9.22 -37.57 6.94
C THR A 94 9.82 -38.56 5.95
N VAL A 95 10.97 -39.12 6.28
CA VAL A 95 11.66 -40.13 5.46
C VAL A 95 11.21 -41.52 5.89
N PHE A 96 10.30 -42.10 5.11
CA PHE A 96 9.84 -43.46 5.27
C PHE A 96 10.84 -44.43 4.67
N SER A 97 11.40 -45.30 5.51
CA SER A 97 12.31 -46.39 5.16
C SER A 97 11.72 -47.74 5.60
N LYS A 98 12.39 -48.85 5.31
CA LYS A 98 11.86 -50.20 5.53
C LYS A 98 11.69 -50.54 7.02
N GLY A 99 12.61 -50.10 7.88
CA GLY A 99 12.59 -50.29 9.32
C GLY A 99 11.94 -49.14 10.09
N TYR A 100 11.27 -48.20 9.43
CA TYR A 100 10.73 -47.01 10.09
C TYR A 100 9.68 -47.35 11.17
N ALA A 101 8.74 -48.24 10.86
CA ALA A 101 7.60 -48.56 11.74
C ALA A 101 7.95 -49.48 12.94
N SER A 102 9.19 -49.95 13.07
CA SER A 102 9.63 -50.69 14.27
C SER A 102 10.15 -49.76 15.37
N SER A 103 10.23 -48.45 15.11
CA SER A 103 10.74 -47.44 16.04
C SER A 103 9.60 -46.67 16.71
N SER A 104 9.36 -46.93 17.99
CA SER A 104 8.41 -46.14 18.82
C SER A 104 8.74 -44.65 18.77
N PHE A 105 10.02 -44.31 18.78
CA PHE A 105 10.51 -42.94 18.72
C PHE A 105 10.12 -42.23 17.41
N CYS A 106 10.39 -42.86 16.26
CA CYS A 106 10.03 -42.28 14.95
C CYS A 106 8.51 -42.09 14.83
N LEU A 107 7.73 -43.05 15.32
CA LEU A 107 6.27 -43.01 15.31
C LEU A 107 5.68 -41.95 16.25
N ASN A 108 6.31 -41.72 17.40
CA ASN A 108 5.93 -40.63 18.30
C ASN A 108 6.20 -39.28 17.63
N GLU A 109 7.38 -39.06 17.04
CA GLU A 109 7.67 -37.84 16.29
C GLU A 109 6.66 -37.61 15.15
N LEU A 110 6.33 -38.65 14.40
CA LEU A 110 5.34 -38.59 13.33
C LEU A 110 3.95 -38.19 13.84
N ALA A 111 3.52 -38.75 14.98
CA ALA A 111 2.26 -38.39 15.60
C ALA A 111 2.24 -36.93 16.07
N THR A 112 3.36 -36.42 16.60
CA THR A 112 3.51 -35.01 16.98
C THR A 112 3.50 -34.08 15.78
N ILE A 113 4.17 -34.45 14.68
CA ILE A 113 4.13 -33.73 13.40
C ILE A 113 2.69 -33.62 12.89
N LEU A 114 1.95 -34.74 12.87
CA LEU A 114 0.55 -34.72 12.44
C LEU A 114 -0.34 -33.89 13.38
N GLY A 115 -0.08 -33.93 14.69
CA GLY A 115 -0.74 -33.09 15.68
C GLY A 115 -0.54 -31.60 15.37
N CYS A 116 0.70 -31.17 15.18
CA CYS A 116 1.04 -29.78 14.84
C CYS A 116 0.35 -29.35 13.53
N TYR A 117 0.44 -30.19 12.49
CA TYR A 117 -0.23 -29.95 11.21
C TYR A 117 -1.74 -29.71 11.34
N ARG A 118 -2.43 -30.44 12.24
CA ARG A 118 -3.88 -30.31 12.46
C ARG A 118 -4.27 -29.07 13.28
N GLU A 119 -3.40 -28.59 14.17
CA GLU A 119 -3.67 -27.44 15.05
C GLU A 119 -3.66 -26.07 14.33
N LYS A 120 -3.74 -26.04 13.00
CA LYS A 120 -3.66 -24.82 12.15
C LYS A 120 -2.35 -24.04 12.33
N THR A 121 -1.29 -24.66 12.85
CA THR A 121 0.06 -24.10 12.71
C THR A 121 0.52 -24.22 11.25
N PRO A 122 1.33 -23.28 10.73
CA PRO A 122 1.73 -23.26 9.32
C PRO A 122 2.77 -24.35 8.94
N LEU A 123 2.81 -25.47 9.67
CA LEU A 123 3.74 -26.57 9.41
C LEU A 123 3.32 -27.32 8.14
N LEU A 124 4.19 -27.37 7.13
CA LEU A 124 3.97 -28.18 5.93
C LEU A 124 4.63 -29.56 6.09
N VAL A 125 3.95 -30.64 5.73
CA VAL A 125 4.51 -32.00 5.84
C VAL A 125 4.82 -32.55 4.44
N ILE A 126 6.04 -33.05 4.24
CA ILE A 126 6.51 -33.64 2.97
C ILE A 126 6.96 -35.08 3.23
N PRO A 127 6.18 -36.09 2.83
CA PRO A 127 6.62 -37.47 2.91
C PRO A 127 7.63 -37.79 1.82
N VAL A 128 8.69 -38.53 2.18
CA VAL A 128 9.71 -39.07 1.27
C VAL A 128 9.73 -40.57 1.46
N PHE A 129 9.33 -41.31 0.43
CA PHE A 129 9.30 -42.77 0.41
C PHE A 129 10.62 -43.26 -0.18
N TYR A 130 11.55 -43.66 0.68
CA TYR A 130 12.89 -44.12 0.29
C TYR A 130 12.94 -45.65 0.29
N LYS A 131 12.95 -46.24 -0.91
CA LYS A 131 12.97 -47.70 -1.14
C LYS A 131 11.81 -48.44 -0.45
N VAL A 132 10.66 -47.79 -0.34
CA VAL A 132 9.40 -48.34 0.19
C VAL A 132 8.23 -47.87 -0.66
N ASP A 133 7.21 -48.72 -0.83
CA ASP A 133 6.00 -48.35 -1.56
C ASP A 133 5.11 -47.46 -0.67
N PRO A 134 4.64 -46.28 -1.15
CA PRO A 134 3.70 -45.44 -0.41
C PRO A 134 2.44 -46.17 0.07
N SER A 135 1.98 -47.18 -0.69
CA SER A 135 0.83 -48.02 -0.36
C SER A 135 1.09 -48.87 0.88
N ASP A 136 2.31 -49.42 1.02
CA ASP A 136 2.69 -50.23 2.17
C ASP A 136 2.74 -49.39 3.46
N VAL A 137 3.15 -48.12 3.36
CA VAL A 137 3.10 -47.18 4.49
C VAL A 137 1.65 -46.81 4.84
N ARG A 138 0.86 -46.41 3.84
CA ARG A 138 -0.52 -45.92 4.00
C ARG A 138 -1.48 -46.98 4.54
N HIS A 139 -1.28 -48.24 4.15
CA HIS A 139 -2.10 -49.36 4.56
C HIS A 139 -1.40 -50.30 5.56
N GLN A 140 -0.22 -49.89 6.04
CA GLN A 140 0.59 -50.61 7.04
C GLN A 140 0.80 -52.08 6.68
N ARG A 141 1.32 -52.37 5.48
CA ARG A 141 1.56 -53.72 4.95
C ARG A 141 3.04 -54.09 4.95
N GLY A 142 3.32 -55.38 4.88
CA GLY A 142 4.68 -55.89 4.71
C GLY A 142 5.59 -55.52 5.88
N SER A 143 6.68 -54.80 5.62
CA SER A 143 7.61 -54.38 6.66
C SER A 143 6.98 -53.47 7.73
N TYR A 144 5.97 -52.67 7.36
CA TYR A 144 5.28 -51.79 8.29
C TYR A 144 4.36 -52.57 9.23
N GLU A 145 3.69 -53.61 8.72
CA GLU A 145 2.88 -54.54 9.53
C GLU A 145 3.76 -55.25 10.56
N GLN A 146 4.88 -55.82 10.11
CA GLN A 146 5.83 -56.53 10.97
C GLN A 146 6.43 -55.61 12.06
N GLY A 147 6.75 -54.37 11.69
CA GLY A 147 7.23 -53.35 12.63
C GLY A 147 6.20 -53.02 13.70
N LEU A 148 4.96 -52.75 13.31
CA LEU A 148 3.87 -52.45 14.24
C LEU A 148 3.50 -53.63 15.13
N ASP A 149 3.45 -54.85 14.59
CA ASP A 149 3.18 -56.07 15.37
C ASP A 149 4.20 -56.29 16.49
N SER A 150 5.47 -55.94 16.22
CA SER A 150 6.54 -56.04 17.22
C SER A 150 6.33 -55.07 18.39
N LEU A 151 5.77 -53.88 18.13
CA LEU A 151 5.44 -52.86 19.12
C LEU A 151 4.12 -53.16 19.84
N GLU A 152 3.15 -53.73 19.13
CA GLU A 152 1.84 -54.11 19.69
C GLU A 152 2.00 -55.21 20.75
N LYS A 153 2.91 -56.16 20.53
CA LYS A 153 3.30 -57.16 21.55
C LYS A 153 3.90 -56.55 22.82
N ARG A 154 4.42 -55.33 22.75
CA ARG A 154 4.94 -54.57 23.91
C ARG A 154 3.85 -53.76 24.61
N LEU A 155 2.59 -53.88 24.19
CA LEU A 155 1.40 -53.20 24.75
C LEU A 155 1.54 -51.67 24.78
N HIS A 156 2.07 -51.08 23.70
CA HIS A 156 2.31 -49.64 23.66
C HIS A 156 0.98 -48.85 23.60
N PRO A 157 0.78 -47.84 24.45
CA PRO A 157 -0.51 -47.12 24.54
C PRO A 157 -0.86 -46.25 23.32
N ASN A 158 0.11 -45.96 22.45
CA ASN A 158 -0.02 -45.01 21.33
C ASN A 158 -0.38 -45.66 19.98
N MET A 159 -0.69 -46.97 19.95
CA MET A 159 -0.87 -47.73 18.71
C MET A 159 -1.87 -47.10 17.74
N GLU A 160 -3.03 -46.62 18.21
CA GLU A 160 -3.99 -45.94 17.32
C GLU A 160 -3.42 -44.65 16.74
N LYS A 161 -2.82 -43.79 17.56
CA LYS A 161 -2.21 -42.53 17.10
C LYS A 161 -1.16 -42.79 16.02
N TRP A 162 -0.33 -43.82 16.19
CA TRP A 162 0.70 -44.18 15.22
C TRP A 162 0.11 -44.70 13.91
N ARG A 163 -0.89 -45.59 13.97
CA ARG A 163 -1.58 -46.08 12.77
C ARG A 163 -2.24 -44.94 12.00
N THR A 164 -2.90 -44.00 12.69
CA THR A 164 -3.46 -42.79 12.08
C THR A 164 -2.38 -41.91 11.45
N ALA A 165 -1.27 -41.70 12.15
CA ALA A 165 -0.17 -40.86 11.66
C ALA A 165 0.45 -41.40 10.37
N LEU A 166 0.73 -42.71 10.33
CA LEU A 166 1.21 -43.39 9.13
C LEU A 166 0.22 -43.29 7.97
N HIS A 167 -1.07 -43.54 8.24
CA HIS A 167 -2.11 -43.51 7.22
C HIS A 167 -2.25 -42.12 6.57
N GLU A 168 -2.35 -41.07 7.38
CA GLU A 168 -2.60 -39.71 6.88
C GLU A 168 -1.37 -39.08 6.24
N VAL A 169 -0.21 -39.18 6.87
CA VAL A 169 1.01 -38.57 6.32
C VAL A 169 1.41 -39.26 5.01
N ALA A 170 1.24 -40.58 4.90
CA ALA A 170 1.44 -41.29 3.62
C ALA A 170 0.36 -40.97 2.56
N GLY A 171 -0.73 -40.32 2.95
CA GLY A 171 -1.74 -39.76 2.05
C GLY A 171 -1.31 -38.44 1.39
N PHE A 172 -0.34 -37.74 1.95
CA PHE A 172 0.11 -36.44 1.42
C PHE A 172 0.94 -36.60 0.14
N SER A 173 0.96 -35.53 -0.67
CA SER A 173 1.84 -35.48 -1.86
C SER A 173 3.29 -35.39 -1.43
N GLY A 174 4.11 -36.32 -1.91
CA GLY A 174 5.51 -36.45 -1.53
C GLY A 174 6.41 -36.93 -2.66
N HIS A 175 7.62 -37.32 -2.29
CA HIS A 175 8.64 -37.81 -3.21
C HIS A 175 8.86 -39.31 -3.01
N HIS A 176 9.08 -40.06 -4.08
CA HIS A 176 9.26 -41.51 -4.03
C HIS A 176 10.52 -41.90 -4.82
N PHE A 177 11.35 -42.74 -4.22
CA PHE A 177 12.58 -43.26 -4.80
C PHE A 177 12.62 -44.79 -4.71
N THR A 178 12.84 -45.42 -5.86
CA THR A 178 13.08 -46.87 -6.01
C THR A 178 14.36 -47.11 -6.79
N ASP A 179 15.00 -48.24 -6.53
CA ASP A 179 16.22 -48.61 -7.25
C ASP A 179 15.95 -48.67 -8.76
N GLY A 180 16.83 -48.03 -9.54
CA GLY A 180 16.71 -47.92 -11.00
C GLY A 180 15.90 -46.74 -11.52
N ALA A 181 15.22 -45.96 -10.66
CA ALA A 181 14.44 -44.79 -11.09
C ALA A 181 15.30 -43.55 -11.42
N GLY A 182 16.58 -43.56 -11.06
CA GLY A 182 17.53 -42.46 -11.26
C GLY A 182 18.66 -42.49 -10.23
N TYR A 183 19.52 -41.48 -10.26
CA TYR A 183 20.57 -41.33 -9.25
C TYR A 183 20.04 -40.65 -7.99
N GLU A 184 20.44 -41.17 -6.82
CA GLU A 184 20.00 -40.65 -5.52
C GLU A 184 20.32 -39.15 -5.33
N TYR A 185 21.47 -38.68 -5.81
CA TYR A 185 21.84 -37.27 -5.69
C TYR A 185 20.88 -36.33 -6.46
N GLN A 186 20.36 -36.75 -7.61
CA GLN A 186 19.38 -35.97 -8.38
C GLN A 186 18.03 -35.95 -7.67
N PHE A 187 17.68 -37.07 -7.02
CA PHE A 187 16.49 -37.15 -6.20
C PHE A 187 16.58 -36.22 -4.98
N ILE A 188 17.74 -36.16 -4.32
CA ILE A 188 18.02 -35.22 -3.23
C ILE A 188 17.93 -33.76 -3.73
N GLU A 189 18.57 -33.42 -4.85
CA GLU A 189 18.47 -32.06 -5.42
C GLU A 189 17.02 -31.65 -5.69
N LYS A 190 16.21 -32.56 -6.24
CA LYS A 190 14.78 -32.32 -6.48
C LYS A 190 14.01 -32.03 -5.19
N ILE A 191 14.28 -32.77 -4.11
CA ILE A 191 13.67 -32.52 -2.80
C ILE A 191 14.12 -31.15 -2.27
N VAL A 192 15.43 -30.86 -2.30
CA VAL A 192 15.99 -29.60 -1.80
C VAL A 192 15.41 -28.40 -2.55
N ASP A 193 15.27 -28.49 -3.87
CA ASP A 193 14.68 -27.42 -4.69
C ASP A 193 13.18 -27.22 -4.40
N ASP A 194 12.45 -28.30 -4.16
CA ASP A 194 11.03 -28.22 -3.76
C ASP A 194 10.87 -27.57 -2.38
N VAL A 195 11.69 -27.98 -1.40
CA VAL A 195 11.73 -27.40 -0.05
C VAL A 195 12.14 -25.93 -0.10
N PHE A 196 13.21 -25.61 -0.82
CA PHE A 196 13.68 -24.24 -1.01
C PHE A 196 12.59 -23.36 -1.62
N ARG A 197 11.89 -23.86 -2.65
CA ARG A 197 10.77 -23.16 -3.25
C ARG A 197 9.64 -22.92 -2.25
N LYS A 198 9.24 -23.92 -1.47
CA LYS A 198 8.15 -23.80 -0.49
C LYS A 198 8.48 -22.83 0.65
N ILE A 199 9.74 -22.83 1.13
CA ILE A 199 10.24 -21.85 2.11
C ILE A 199 10.15 -20.44 1.51
N ASN A 200 10.63 -20.25 0.29
CA ASN A 200 10.64 -18.93 -0.34
C ASN A 200 9.25 -18.48 -0.82
N GLU A 201 8.33 -19.39 -1.16
CA GLU A 201 6.94 -19.05 -1.48
C GLU A 201 6.22 -18.47 -0.26
N ALA A 202 6.50 -18.99 0.94
CA ALA A 202 6.01 -18.42 2.18
C ALA A 202 6.71 -17.09 2.56
N GLU A 203 7.93 -16.84 2.08
CA GLU A 203 8.64 -15.56 2.23
C GLU A 203 8.36 -14.56 1.09
N ALA A 204 7.72 -15.00 0.00
CA ALA A 204 7.40 -14.18 -1.17
C ALA A 204 6.24 -13.21 -0.90
N SER A 205 5.65 -13.21 0.30
CA SER A 205 4.70 -12.19 0.69
C SER A 205 5.39 -10.83 0.67
N ILE A 206 4.89 -9.93 -0.16
CA ILE A 206 5.41 -8.58 -0.26
C ILE A 206 5.08 -7.85 1.02
N TYR A 207 6.05 -7.16 1.61
CA TYR A 207 5.81 -6.31 2.78
C TYR A 207 4.66 -5.32 2.52
N VAL A 208 3.60 -5.42 3.32
CA VAL A 208 2.38 -4.61 3.16
C VAL A 208 2.50 -3.31 3.93
N ALA A 209 2.69 -3.42 5.24
CA ALA A 209 2.94 -2.35 6.20
C ALA A 209 3.33 -3.02 7.52
N ASP A 210 4.04 -2.31 8.41
CA ASP A 210 4.35 -2.82 9.75
C ASP A 210 3.05 -3.12 10.52
N HIS A 211 2.02 -2.29 10.31
CA HIS A 211 0.74 -2.36 11.02
C HIS A 211 -0.41 -2.00 10.07
N PRO A 212 -0.85 -2.95 9.23
CA PRO A 212 -2.00 -2.74 8.37
C PRO A 212 -3.26 -2.53 9.22
N VAL A 213 -4.03 -1.49 8.89
CA VAL A 213 -5.31 -1.18 9.54
C VAL A 213 -6.39 -1.00 8.48
N GLY A 214 -7.63 -1.39 8.80
CA GLY A 214 -8.79 -1.19 7.93
C GLY A 214 -8.73 -1.87 6.55
N LEU A 215 -7.86 -2.88 6.35
CA LEU A 215 -7.70 -3.52 5.04
C LEU A 215 -8.69 -4.66 4.78
N ASP A 216 -9.14 -5.35 5.82
CA ASP A 216 -9.89 -6.62 5.66
C ASP A 216 -11.17 -6.45 4.85
N SER A 217 -11.97 -5.40 5.13
CA SER A 217 -13.19 -5.10 4.36
C SER A 217 -12.87 -4.73 2.92
N LEU A 218 -11.82 -3.93 2.69
CA LEU A 218 -11.41 -3.50 1.35
C LEU A 218 -10.94 -4.67 0.48
N VAL A 219 -10.22 -5.62 1.09
CA VAL A 219 -9.78 -6.85 0.43
C VAL A 219 -10.98 -7.71 0.04
N LEU A 220 -11.97 -7.84 0.92
CA LEU A 220 -13.20 -8.58 0.62
C LEU A 220 -13.95 -7.94 -0.55
N GLU A 221 -14.10 -6.62 -0.57
CA GLU A 221 -14.74 -5.90 -1.68
C GLU A 221 -14.01 -6.11 -3.02
N ILE A 222 -12.67 -6.17 -3.00
CA ILE A 222 -11.89 -6.49 -4.20
C ILE A 222 -12.06 -7.96 -4.59
N ARG A 223 -12.09 -8.88 -3.63
CA ARG A 223 -12.32 -10.32 -3.89
C ARG A 223 -13.66 -10.56 -4.55
N GLU A 224 -14.73 -9.99 -4.01
CA GLU A 224 -16.08 -10.09 -4.60
C GLU A 224 -16.08 -9.56 -6.03
N ARG A 225 -15.40 -8.44 -6.28
CA ARG A 225 -15.22 -7.88 -7.62
C ARG A 225 -14.38 -8.76 -8.53
N LEU A 226 -13.46 -9.60 -8.03
CA LEU A 226 -12.70 -10.55 -8.84
C LEU A 226 -13.56 -11.76 -9.22
N GLU A 227 -14.39 -12.25 -8.30
CA GLU A 227 -15.20 -13.47 -8.46
C GLU A 227 -16.44 -13.28 -9.34
N ALA A 228 -17.02 -12.07 -9.36
CA ALA A 228 -18.30 -11.77 -10.00
C ALA A 228 -18.41 -12.11 -11.51
N GLU A 229 -17.31 -12.22 -12.26
CA GLU A 229 -17.35 -12.72 -13.65
C GLU A 229 -16.19 -13.69 -13.91
N SER A 230 -16.12 -14.78 -13.15
CA SER A 230 -15.09 -15.82 -13.30
C SER A 230 -15.06 -16.48 -14.68
N SER A 231 -16.01 -16.19 -15.57
CA SER A 231 -16.07 -16.69 -16.96
C SER A 231 -15.10 -16.00 -17.92
N ASP A 232 -14.63 -14.79 -17.60
CA ASP A 232 -13.78 -14.04 -18.52
C ASP A 232 -12.34 -14.55 -18.45
N ALA A 233 -11.74 -14.78 -19.63
CA ALA A 233 -10.32 -15.13 -19.75
C ALA A 233 -9.41 -14.05 -19.13
N ILE A 234 -9.89 -12.80 -19.05
CA ILE A 234 -9.14 -11.67 -18.52
C ILE A 234 -10.02 -10.83 -17.62
N SER A 235 -9.65 -10.72 -16.34
CA SER A 235 -10.29 -9.86 -15.35
C SER A 235 -9.38 -8.69 -15.02
N MET A 236 -9.89 -7.47 -15.20
CA MET A 236 -9.15 -6.23 -14.95
C MET A 236 -9.81 -5.41 -13.83
N ILE A 237 -9.03 -5.01 -12.83
CA ILE A 237 -9.47 -4.15 -11.73
C ILE A 237 -8.54 -2.94 -11.60
N GLY A 238 -9.14 -1.75 -11.62
CA GLY A 238 -8.44 -0.49 -11.40
C GLY A 238 -8.71 0.06 -10.00
N ILE A 239 -7.70 0.07 -9.13
CA ILE A 239 -7.76 0.70 -7.81
C ILE A 239 -7.30 2.16 -7.96
N HIS A 240 -8.15 3.13 -7.67
CA HIS A 240 -7.83 4.54 -7.83
C HIS A 240 -8.14 5.39 -6.60
N GLY A 241 -7.65 6.64 -6.63
CA GLY A 241 -7.82 7.61 -5.55
C GLY A 241 -6.60 8.49 -5.34
N MET A 242 -6.73 9.43 -4.41
CA MET A 242 -5.73 10.45 -4.09
C MET A 242 -4.36 9.85 -3.67
N GLY A 243 -3.29 10.64 -3.82
CA GLY A 243 -1.97 10.29 -3.27
C GLY A 243 -2.02 10.04 -1.76
N GLY A 244 -1.33 8.99 -1.29
CA GLY A 244 -1.22 8.68 0.15
C GLY A 244 -2.42 7.97 0.79
N VAL A 245 -3.48 7.66 0.03
CA VAL A 245 -4.71 7.01 0.57
C VAL A 245 -4.57 5.50 0.84
N GLY A 246 -3.46 4.87 0.44
CA GLY A 246 -3.21 3.44 0.72
C GLY A 246 -3.50 2.47 -0.43
N LYS A 247 -3.63 2.94 -1.68
CA LYS A 247 -3.84 2.07 -2.87
C LYS A 247 -2.79 0.97 -3.01
N SER A 248 -1.51 1.33 -2.92
CA SER A 248 -0.37 0.40 -3.03
C SER A 248 -0.39 -0.62 -1.89
N THR A 249 -0.70 -0.17 -0.66
CA THR A 249 -0.87 -1.05 0.50
C THR A 249 -2.00 -2.06 0.28
N LEU A 250 -3.16 -1.62 -0.20
CA LEU A 250 -4.29 -2.49 -0.52
C LEU A 250 -3.92 -3.50 -1.62
N ALA A 251 -3.27 -3.05 -2.69
CA ALA A 251 -2.86 -3.93 -3.78
C ALA A 251 -1.86 -5.01 -3.31
N ARG A 252 -0.91 -4.67 -2.42
CA ARG A 252 0.03 -5.63 -1.84
C ARG A 252 -0.69 -6.69 -0.99
N GLN A 253 -1.65 -6.26 -0.17
CA GLN A 253 -2.44 -7.19 0.65
C GLN A 253 -3.25 -8.15 -0.23
N VAL A 254 -3.92 -7.64 -1.28
CA VAL A 254 -4.65 -8.47 -2.23
C VAL A 254 -3.71 -9.45 -2.95
N TYR A 255 -2.53 -9.01 -3.37
CA TYR A 255 -1.54 -9.87 -4.01
C TYR A 255 -1.12 -11.04 -3.12
N ASN A 256 -0.72 -10.74 -1.87
CA ASN A 256 -0.26 -11.76 -0.92
C ASN A 256 -1.32 -12.83 -0.65
N LEU A 257 -2.60 -12.44 -0.59
CA LEU A 257 -3.70 -13.35 -0.28
C LEU A 257 -4.11 -14.25 -1.45
N HIS A 258 -3.75 -13.90 -2.69
CA HIS A 258 -4.22 -14.62 -3.88
C HIS A 258 -3.11 -15.24 -4.72
N THR A 259 -1.84 -14.90 -4.49
CA THR A 259 -0.70 -15.39 -5.29
C THR A 259 -0.68 -16.91 -5.47
N ASN A 260 -1.00 -17.68 -4.42
CA ASN A 260 -0.96 -19.15 -4.42
C ASN A 260 -2.05 -19.81 -5.31
N GLN A 261 -3.00 -19.03 -5.84
CA GLN A 261 -4.08 -19.53 -6.70
C GLN A 261 -3.74 -19.49 -8.19
N PHE A 262 -2.57 -18.94 -8.55
CA PHE A 262 -2.13 -18.71 -9.92
C PHE A 262 -0.85 -19.48 -10.23
N ASP A 263 -0.67 -19.87 -11.49
CA ASP A 263 0.57 -20.51 -11.95
C ASP A 263 1.75 -19.53 -11.88
N TYR A 264 1.47 -18.25 -12.15
CA TYR A 264 2.43 -17.17 -12.04
C TYR A 264 1.78 -15.95 -11.40
N SER A 265 2.54 -15.26 -10.56
CA SER A 265 2.14 -13.99 -10.00
C SER A 265 3.31 -13.00 -10.06
N CYS A 266 3.02 -11.72 -10.29
CA CYS A 266 4.02 -10.67 -10.32
C CYS A 266 3.43 -9.37 -9.79
N PHE A 267 4.19 -8.68 -8.93
CA PHE A 267 3.89 -7.33 -8.49
C PHE A 267 5.01 -6.39 -8.97
N LEU A 268 4.68 -5.48 -9.87
CA LEU A 268 5.58 -4.42 -10.33
C LEU A 268 5.29 -3.15 -9.53
N GLN A 269 6.21 -2.79 -8.63
CA GLN A 269 6.11 -1.61 -7.77
C GLN A 269 6.51 -0.33 -8.52
N ASN A 270 5.87 0.80 -8.18
CA ASN A 270 6.26 2.14 -8.64
C ASN A 270 6.45 2.27 -10.16
N VAL A 271 5.52 1.73 -10.96
CA VAL A 271 5.64 1.65 -12.43
C VAL A 271 5.92 3.01 -13.07
N ARG A 272 5.26 4.09 -12.62
CA ARG A 272 5.58 5.46 -13.06
C ARG A 272 7.06 5.80 -12.86
N GLU A 273 7.54 5.68 -11.63
CA GLU A 273 8.90 6.10 -11.29
C GLU A 273 9.95 5.23 -11.97
N GLU A 274 9.77 3.90 -11.96
CA GLU A 274 10.70 2.95 -12.56
C GLU A 274 10.74 3.07 -14.08
N SER A 275 9.60 3.27 -14.75
CA SER A 275 9.56 3.47 -16.19
C SER A 275 10.22 4.79 -16.60
N ASN A 276 10.04 5.86 -15.84
CA ASN A 276 10.72 7.14 -16.09
C ASN A 276 12.23 7.08 -15.85
N ARG A 277 12.67 6.31 -14.85
CA ARG A 277 14.09 6.21 -14.48
C ARG A 277 14.87 5.21 -15.32
N HIS A 278 14.26 4.09 -15.70
CA HIS A 278 14.95 2.94 -16.29
C HIS A 278 14.32 2.39 -17.56
N GLY A 279 13.17 2.93 -17.99
CA GLY A 279 12.43 2.48 -19.16
C GLY A 279 11.57 1.24 -18.90
N LEU A 280 10.56 1.04 -19.75
CA LEU A 280 9.61 -0.07 -19.64
C LEU A 280 10.28 -1.42 -19.86
N LYS A 281 11.34 -1.45 -20.68
CA LYS A 281 12.13 -2.65 -20.95
C LYS A 281 12.65 -3.31 -19.67
N ARG A 282 13.08 -2.53 -18.67
CA ARG A 282 13.56 -3.06 -17.39
C ARG A 282 12.43 -3.77 -16.64
N LEU A 283 11.26 -3.14 -16.57
CA LEU A 283 10.09 -3.73 -15.91
C LEU A 283 9.62 -5.00 -16.61
N GLN A 284 9.66 -5.05 -17.94
CA GLN A 284 9.37 -6.27 -18.71
C GLN A 284 10.38 -7.39 -18.41
N SER A 285 11.68 -7.08 -18.33
CA SER A 285 12.70 -8.04 -17.91
C SER A 285 12.45 -8.61 -16.51
N ILE A 286 12.00 -7.78 -15.56
CA ILE A 286 11.63 -8.23 -14.21
C ILE A 286 10.48 -9.23 -14.27
N LEU A 287 9.38 -8.88 -14.94
CA LEU A 287 8.22 -9.77 -15.10
C LEU A 287 8.62 -11.10 -15.76
N LEU A 288 9.36 -11.04 -16.86
CA LEU A 288 9.82 -12.24 -17.55
C LEU A 288 10.76 -13.09 -16.69
N SER A 289 11.63 -12.46 -15.89
CA SER A 289 12.52 -13.20 -14.99
C SER A 289 11.76 -13.94 -13.89
N GLN A 290 10.64 -13.40 -13.42
CA GLN A 290 9.79 -14.08 -12.44
C GLN A 290 9.02 -15.25 -13.06
N ILE A 291 8.54 -15.09 -14.30
CA ILE A 291 7.84 -16.18 -15.02
C ILE A 291 8.81 -17.29 -15.41
N LEU A 292 9.97 -16.93 -15.98
CA LEU A 292 10.95 -17.87 -16.54
C LEU A 292 11.97 -18.37 -15.52
N LYS A 293 12.03 -17.78 -14.32
CA LYS A 293 13.00 -18.08 -13.26
C LYS A 293 14.46 -17.98 -13.69
N GLN A 294 14.76 -17.10 -14.63
CA GLN A 294 16.11 -16.82 -15.13
C GLN A 294 16.27 -15.35 -15.53
N GLY A 295 17.50 -14.83 -15.54
CA GLY A 295 17.77 -13.47 -15.98
C GLY A 295 17.46 -13.27 -17.47
N ILE A 296 16.69 -12.22 -17.80
CA ILE A 296 16.28 -11.92 -19.18
C ILE A 296 16.84 -10.57 -19.62
N ASN A 297 17.63 -10.59 -20.68
CA ASN A 297 18.11 -9.38 -21.36
C ASN A 297 17.30 -9.15 -22.64
N LEU A 298 16.51 -8.08 -22.66
CA LEU A 298 15.68 -7.70 -23.81
C LEU A 298 16.42 -6.75 -24.74
N ALA A 299 16.32 -7.01 -26.05
CA ALA A 299 16.81 -6.11 -27.08
C ALA A 299 15.91 -4.88 -27.25
N SER A 300 14.58 -5.03 -27.12
CA SER A 300 13.61 -3.95 -27.26
C SER A 300 12.35 -4.16 -26.42
N GLU A 301 11.56 -3.09 -26.22
CA GLU A 301 10.27 -3.16 -25.52
C GLU A 301 9.24 -4.02 -26.28
N GLN A 302 9.27 -3.98 -27.61
CA GLN A 302 8.39 -4.79 -28.47
C GLN A 302 8.68 -6.28 -28.32
N GLN A 303 9.96 -6.65 -28.23
CA GLN A 303 10.37 -8.02 -27.94
C GLN A 303 9.84 -8.45 -26.56
N GLY A 304 9.98 -7.58 -25.55
CA GLY A 304 9.45 -7.82 -24.21
C GLY A 304 7.95 -8.10 -24.21
N THR A 305 7.15 -7.24 -24.86
CA THR A 305 5.70 -7.43 -24.98
C THR A 305 5.34 -8.75 -25.65
N TRP A 306 6.03 -9.11 -26.74
CA TRP A 306 5.79 -10.38 -27.44
C TRP A 306 6.16 -11.60 -26.59
N MET A 307 7.29 -11.53 -25.88
CA MET A 307 7.74 -12.61 -24.99
C MET A 307 6.76 -12.81 -23.83
N ILE A 308 6.37 -11.72 -23.16
CA ILE A 308 5.34 -11.78 -22.11
C ILE A 308 4.10 -12.42 -22.72
N LYS A 309 3.70 -11.99 -23.91
CA LYS A 309 2.50 -12.51 -24.55
C LYS A 309 2.50 -14.03 -24.69
N ASN A 310 3.60 -14.59 -25.17
CA ASN A 310 3.72 -16.02 -25.35
C ASN A 310 3.86 -16.79 -24.05
N GLN A 311 4.55 -16.25 -23.04
CA GLN A 311 4.77 -16.95 -21.77
C GLN A 311 3.50 -17.05 -20.92
N LEU A 312 2.56 -16.10 -21.07
CA LEU A 312 1.29 -16.14 -20.34
C LEU A 312 0.26 -17.09 -20.97
N ARG A 313 0.48 -17.58 -22.20
CA ARG A 313 -0.47 -18.47 -22.90
C ARG A 313 -0.64 -19.80 -22.15
N GLY A 314 -1.89 -20.14 -21.88
CA GLY A 314 -2.33 -21.35 -21.20
C GLY A 314 -2.06 -21.38 -19.71
N LYS A 315 -1.91 -20.20 -19.08
CA LYS A 315 -1.55 -20.06 -17.68
C LYS A 315 -2.55 -19.20 -16.92
N LYS A 316 -2.71 -19.50 -15.63
CA LYS A 316 -3.37 -18.62 -14.65
C LYS A 316 -2.34 -17.63 -14.12
N VAL A 317 -2.57 -16.34 -14.32
CA VAL A 317 -1.62 -15.28 -14.04
C VAL A 317 -2.26 -14.19 -13.20
N LEU A 318 -1.60 -13.78 -12.12
CA LEU A 318 -1.92 -12.57 -11.36
C LEU A 318 -0.85 -11.50 -11.60
N LEU A 319 -1.20 -10.41 -12.26
CA LEU A 319 -0.29 -9.28 -12.50
C LEU A 319 -0.80 -8.04 -11.76
N VAL A 320 0.04 -7.45 -10.92
CA VAL A 320 -0.25 -6.20 -10.23
C VAL A 320 0.71 -5.12 -10.70
N LEU A 321 0.18 -4.01 -11.23
CA LEU A 321 0.94 -2.85 -11.68
C LEU A 321 0.64 -1.67 -10.75
N ASP A 322 1.59 -1.33 -9.89
CA ASP A 322 1.41 -0.27 -8.90
C ASP A 322 1.89 1.09 -9.43
N ASP A 323 1.08 2.12 -9.21
CA ASP A 323 1.34 3.52 -9.54
C ASP A 323 1.53 3.78 -11.06
N VAL A 324 0.53 3.36 -11.84
CA VAL A 324 0.46 3.58 -13.29
C VAL A 324 -0.18 4.94 -13.58
N ASP A 325 0.42 5.73 -14.47
CA ASP A 325 -0.08 7.04 -14.88
C ASP A 325 -0.18 7.24 -16.40
N GLU A 326 0.32 6.32 -17.21
CA GLU A 326 0.27 6.42 -18.67
C GLU A 326 -0.21 5.15 -19.37
N HIS A 327 -0.91 5.32 -20.50
CA HIS A 327 -1.37 4.23 -21.37
C HIS A 327 -0.23 3.31 -21.84
N LYS A 328 0.93 3.89 -22.18
CA LYS A 328 2.08 3.13 -22.71
C LYS A 328 2.60 2.09 -21.71
N GLN A 329 2.47 2.37 -20.40
CA GLN A 329 2.87 1.45 -19.34
C GLN A 329 2.00 0.20 -19.36
N LEU A 330 0.68 0.34 -19.52
CA LEU A 330 -0.24 -0.79 -19.63
C LEU A 330 0.00 -1.59 -20.92
N GLN A 331 0.14 -0.88 -22.05
CA GLN A 331 0.36 -1.50 -23.36
C GLN A 331 1.64 -2.34 -23.40
N ALA A 332 2.66 -1.98 -22.63
CA ALA A 332 3.92 -2.72 -22.55
C ALA A 332 3.75 -4.14 -22.01
N PHE A 333 2.76 -4.41 -21.15
CA PHE A 333 2.55 -5.71 -20.50
C PHE A 333 1.35 -6.48 -21.06
N VAL A 334 0.24 -5.78 -21.33
CA VAL A 334 -1.03 -6.41 -21.74
C VAL A 334 -1.49 -6.03 -23.14
N GLY A 335 -0.78 -5.15 -23.87
CA GLY A 335 -1.09 -4.79 -25.26
C GLY A 335 -2.32 -3.88 -25.43
N LYS A 336 -2.47 -3.27 -26.62
CA LYS A 336 -3.46 -2.19 -26.91
C LYS A 336 -4.93 -2.61 -26.80
N SER A 337 -5.24 -3.85 -27.14
CA SER A 337 -6.50 -4.50 -26.80
C SER A 337 -6.09 -5.71 -25.98
N VAL A 338 -6.69 -5.88 -24.81
CA VAL A 338 -6.26 -6.77 -23.71
C VAL A 338 -6.16 -8.27 -24.10
N TRP A 339 -6.42 -8.60 -25.37
CA TRP A 339 -6.29 -9.85 -26.11
C TRP A 339 -7.60 -10.67 -26.15
N PRO A 340 -8.01 -11.17 -27.33
CA PRO A 340 -7.85 -10.61 -28.68
C PRO A 340 -9.17 -10.58 -29.46
N GLU A 341 -9.16 -9.84 -30.57
CA GLU A 341 -10.15 -9.84 -31.65
C GLU A 341 -10.18 -11.15 -32.48
N SER A 342 -10.00 -12.30 -31.85
CA SER A 342 -10.45 -13.55 -32.45
C SER A 342 -10.97 -14.47 -31.35
N GLN A 343 -12.23 -14.86 -31.47
CA GLN A 343 -12.95 -15.74 -30.54
C GLN A 343 -12.36 -17.15 -30.41
N SER A 344 -11.17 -17.41 -30.98
CA SER A 344 -10.48 -18.70 -30.93
C SER A 344 -9.61 -18.88 -29.67
N GLU A 345 -9.07 -17.80 -29.09
CA GLU A 345 -8.13 -17.92 -27.96
C GLU A 345 -8.79 -18.12 -26.58
N SER A 346 -10.12 -17.98 -26.47
CA SER A 346 -10.87 -18.33 -25.25
C SER A 346 -10.80 -19.83 -24.92
N LYS A 347 -10.39 -20.67 -25.88
CA LYS A 347 -10.05 -22.09 -25.65
C LYS A 347 -8.64 -22.32 -25.09
N SER A 348 -7.83 -21.29 -24.87
CA SER A 348 -6.41 -21.48 -24.51
C SER A 348 -6.16 -21.83 -23.03
N GLY A 349 -7.17 -21.82 -22.15
CA GLY A 349 -6.96 -22.06 -20.71
C GLY A 349 -6.23 -20.93 -19.98
N THR A 350 -5.90 -19.84 -20.68
CA THR A 350 -5.29 -18.64 -20.09
C THR A 350 -6.30 -17.90 -19.21
N ARG A 351 -5.92 -17.56 -17.98
CA ARG A 351 -6.69 -16.69 -17.09
C ARG A 351 -5.77 -15.60 -16.56
N LEU A 352 -5.96 -14.35 -16.99
CA LEU A 352 -5.20 -13.21 -16.50
C LEU A 352 -6.05 -12.37 -15.52
N VAL A 353 -5.53 -12.15 -14.33
CA VAL A 353 -6.04 -11.14 -13.39
C VAL A 353 -5.06 -9.98 -13.37
N LEU A 354 -5.49 -8.84 -13.89
CA LEU A 354 -4.71 -7.60 -13.88
C LEU A 354 -5.30 -6.65 -12.83
N ILE A 355 -4.51 -6.30 -11.83
CA ILE A 355 -4.83 -5.25 -10.86
C ILE A 355 -3.89 -4.10 -11.12
N ILE A 356 -4.41 -2.88 -11.23
CA ILE A 356 -3.56 -1.70 -11.31
C ILE A 356 -3.92 -0.71 -10.22
N THR A 357 -2.94 0.04 -9.72
CA THR A 357 -3.19 1.21 -8.89
C THR A 357 -2.88 2.49 -9.66
N THR A 358 -3.74 3.50 -9.56
CA THR A 358 -3.53 4.79 -10.24
C THR A 358 -4.15 5.95 -9.48
N ARG A 359 -3.74 7.18 -9.80
CA ARG A 359 -4.40 8.41 -9.33
C ARG A 359 -5.39 8.95 -10.35
N ASP A 360 -5.33 8.44 -11.58
CA ASP A 360 -6.04 8.96 -12.75
C ASP A 360 -7.16 7.99 -13.15
N LYS A 361 -8.40 8.37 -12.87
CA LYS A 361 -9.59 7.60 -13.23
C LYS A 361 -9.78 7.54 -14.75
N GLN A 362 -9.38 8.58 -15.48
CA GLN A 362 -9.53 8.62 -16.94
C GLN A 362 -8.61 7.61 -17.63
N LEU A 363 -7.42 7.34 -17.06
CA LEU A 363 -6.56 6.24 -17.52
C LEU A 363 -7.32 4.90 -17.52
N LEU A 364 -8.08 4.61 -16.46
CA LEU A 364 -8.87 3.38 -16.34
C LEU A 364 -10.00 3.33 -17.38
N THR A 365 -10.78 4.40 -17.46
CA THR A 365 -11.92 4.51 -18.39
C THR A 365 -11.47 4.36 -19.84
N SER A 366 -10.44 5.11 -20.24
CA SER A 366 -9.94 5.11 -21.62
C SER A 366 -9.24 3.82 -22.03
N TYR A 367 -8.72 3.03 -21.08
CA TYR A 367 -8.18 1.70 -21.36
C TYR A 367 -9.26 0.60 -21.39
N GLY A 368 -10.46 0.88 -20.86
CA GLY A 368 -11.58 -0.07 -20.85
C GLY A 368 -11.68 -0.92 -19.57
N PHE A 369 -11.20 -0.43 -18.43
CA PHE A 369 -11.46 -1.07 -17.14
C PHE A 369 -12.95 -0.94 -16.79
N LYS A 370 -13.66 -2.07 -16.77
CA LYS A 370 -15.07 -2.13 -16.33
C LYS A 370 -15.22 -2.09 -14.82
N ARG A 371 -14.22 -2.61 -14.09
CA ARG A 371 -14.24 -2.72 -12.63
C ARG A 371 -13.22 -1.77 -12.03
N THR A 372 -13.70 -0.75 -11.34
CA THR A 372 -12.85 0.25 -10.68
C THR A 372 -13.24 0.41 -9.21
N TYR A 373 -12.25 0.61 -8.35
CA TYR A 373 -12.40 0.75 -6.91
C TYR A 373 -11.73 2.04 -6.43
N GLU A 374 -12.53 2.97 -5.91
CA GLU A 374 -12.00 4.19 -5.30
C GLU A 374 -11.69 3.96 -3.82
N VAL A 375 -10.40 4.02 -3.44
CA VAL A 375 -9.97 3.87 -2.06
C VAL A 375 -10.34 5.11 -1.26
N LYS A 376 -11.04 4.92 -0.15
CA LYS A 376 -11.46 5.97 0.79
C LYS A 376 -10.42 6.16 1.90
N ASN A 377 -10.48 7.29 2.59
CA ASN A 377 -9.69 7.54 3.79
C ASN A 377 -10.05 6.55 4.90
N LEU A 378 -9.16 6.42 5.88
CA LEU A 378 -9.40 5.58 7.05
C LEU A 378 -10.57 6.09 7.87
N SER A 379 -11.28 5.16 8.52
CA SER A 379 -12.23 5.52 9.57
C SER A 379 -11.49 6.22 10.71
N THR A 380 -12.21 7.00 11.52
CA THR A 380 -11.62 7.66 12.69
C THR A 380 -10.91 6.65 13.62
N ASN A 381 -11.49 5.46 13.80
CA ASN A 381 -10.92 4.43 14.65
C ASN A 381 -9.62 3.86 14.07
N ASP A 382 -9.61 3.48 12.78
CA ASP A 382 -8.42 2.95 12.12
C ASP A 382 -7.31 4.02 12.04
N ALA A 383 -7.69 5.28 11.82
CA ALA A 383 -6.77 6.41 11.78
C ALA A 383 -6.10 6.63 13.15
N ILE A 384 -6.87 6.58 14.25
CA ILE A 384 -6.33 6.67 15.61
C ILE A 384 -5.41 5.49 15.89
N GLN A 385 -5.80 4.26 15.50
CA GLN A 385 -4.97 3.08 15.69
C GLN A 385 -3.63 3.20 14.96
N LEU A 386 -3.63 3.58 13.69
CA LEU A 386 -2.41 3.81 12.92
C LEU A 386 -1.53 4.89 13.56
N LEU A 387 -2.14 6.00 13.97
CA LEU A 387 -1.42 7.12 14.58
C LEU A 387 -0.79 6.70 15.91
N LYS A 388 -1.52 5.99 16.78
CA LYS A 388 -0.99 5.46 18.04
C LYS A 388 0.20 4.57 17.80
N GLN A 389 0.10 3.71 16.80
CA GLN A 389 1.17 2.77 16.50
C GLN A 389 2.44 3.47 16.01
N LYS A 390 2.31 4.52 15.20
CA LYS A 390 3.47 5.29 14.72
C LYS A 390 4.04 6.24 15.80
N ALA A 391 3.20 6.77 16.66
CA ALA A 391 3.57 7.72 17.72
C ALA A 391 4.07 7.07 19.03
N PHE A 392 3.59 5.87 19.35
CA PHE A 392 3.87 5.21 20.63
C PHE A 392 4.36 3.77 20.49
N LYS A 393 4.34 3.19 19.28
CA LYS A 393 4.68 1.78 19.01
C LYS A 393 3.82 0.79 19.79
N THR A 394 2.59 1.16 20.11
CA THR A 394 1.63 0.28 20.79
C THR A 394 0.22 0.41 20.22
N CYS A 395 -0.48 -0.72 20.20
CA CYS A 395 -1.91 -0.82 19.92
C CYS A 395 -2.77 -0.64 21.18
N ASP A 396 -2.14 -0.60 22.37
CA ASP A 396 -2.80 -0.57 23.66
C ASP A 396 -3.38 0.81 24.01
N GLU A 397 -3.96 0.89 25.21
CA GLU A 397 -4.39 2.16 25.77
C GLU A 397 -3.19 3.09 25.97
N VAL A 398 -3.26 4.23 25.28
CA VAL A 398 -2.38 5.38 25.50
C VAL A 398 -3.01 6.22 26.60
N ASP A 399 -2.18 6.91 27.39
CA ASP A 399 -2.65 7.87 28.41
C ASP A 399 -3.78 8.75 27.84
N GLN A 400 -4.89 8.80 28.58
CA GLN A 400 -6.10 9.54 28.20
C GLN A 400 -5.82 11.02 27.97
N SER A 401 -4.74 11.57 28.55
CA SER A 401 -4.28 12.94 28.28
C SER A 401 -3.96 13.20 26.81
N TYR A 402 -3.57 12.18 26.03
CA TYR A 402 -3.27 12.30 24.60
C TYR A 402 -4.51 12.22 23.70
N LYS A 403 -5.69 11.88 24.24
CA LYS A 403 -6.90 11.65 23.44
C LYS A 403 -7.28 12.86 22.58
N GLN A 404 -7.19 14.07 23.13
CA GLN A 404 -7.52 15.29 22.39
C GLN A 404 -6.56 15.52 21.23
N VAL A 405 -5.25 15.46 21.47
CA VAL A 405 -4.25 15.70 20.41
C VAL A 405 -4.26 14.61 19.33
N LEU A 406 -4.59 13.37 19.69
CA LEU A 406 -4.83 12.29 18.70
C LEU A 406 -6.00 12.62 17.80
N ASN A 407 -7.14 13.03 18.37
CA ASN A 407 -8.32 13.43 17.61
C ASN A 407 -8.02 14.64 16.73
N ASP A 408 -7.31 15.65 17.24
CA ASP A 408 -6.96 16.85 16.48
C ASP A 408 -6.12 16.51 15.24
N VAL A 409 -5.16 15.58 15.36
CA VAL A 409 -4.36 15.09 14.22
C VAL A 409 -5.23 14.32 13.24
N VAL A 410 -6.08 13.41 13.70
CA VAL A 410 -6.97 12.62 12.83
C VAL A 410 -7.94 13.53 12.07
N THR A 411 -8.52 14.52 12.74
CA THR A 411 -9.38 15.52 12.11
C THR A 411 -8.62 16.33 11.08
N TRP A 412 -7.43 16.85 11.40
CA TRP A 412 -6.63 17.65 10.46
C TRP A 412 -6.14 16.87 9.25
N THR A 413 -5.75 15.61 9.44
CA THR A 413 -5.35 14.71 8.34
C THR A 413 -6.53 14.15 7.55
N SER A 414 -7.75 14.34 8.04
CA SER A 414 -8.99 13.74 7.54
C SER A 414 -8.89 12.22 7.31
N GLY A 415 -8.07 11.53 8.12
CA GLY A 415 -7.86 10.08 8.03
C GLY A 415 -6.93 9.61 6.89
N LEU A 416 -6.09 10.49 6.32
CA LEU A 416 -5.15 10.11 5.27
C LEU A 416 -3.97 9.27 5.83
N PRO A 417 -3.82 7.97 5.46
CA PRO A 417 -2.82 7.08 6.06
C PRO A 417 -1.41 7.64 6.06
N LEU A 418 -0.92 8.07 4.91
CA LEU A 418 0.44 8.58 4.77
C LEU A 418 0.71 9.80 5.68
N ALA A 419 -0.25 10.70 5.80
CA ALA A 419 -0.10 11.88 6.65
C ALA A 419 -0.02 11.49 8.14
N LEU A 420 -0.83 10.50 8.54
CA LEU A 420 -0.80 9.93 9.89
C LEU A 420 0.55 9.25 10.18
N GLU A 421 1.11 8.50 9.21
CA GLU A 421 2.41 7.85 9.39
C GLU A 421 3.54 8.86 9.58
N VAL A 422 3.61 9.89 8.73
CA VAL A 422 4.64 10.94 8.82
C VAL A 422 4.51 11.71 10.12
N ILE A 423 3.29 12.11 10.51
CA ILE A 423 3.08 12.87 11.74
C ILE A 423 3.32 12.02 12.98
N GLY A 424 2.77 10.81 13.03
CA GLY A 424 2.99 9.90 14.15
C GLY A 424 4.47 9.64 14.38
N SER A 425 5.22 9.40 13.30
CA SER A 425 6.68 9.20 13.39
C SER A 425 7.41 10.44 13.89
N ASN A 426 7.04 11.64 13.43
CA ASN A 426 7.65 12.90 13.89
C ASN A 426 7.30 13.24 15.34
N LEU A 427 6.17 12.75 15.84
CA LEU A 427 5.68 12.99 17.20
C LEU A 427 6.01 11.86 18.17
N PHE A 428 6.79 10.87 17.73
CA PHE A 428 7.25 9.77 18.57
C PHE A 428 8.02 10.30 19.79
N GLY A 429 7.60 9.91 20.99
CA GLY A 429 8.22 10.31 22.26
C GLY A 429 8.03 11.79 22.65
N LYS A 430 7.10 12.51 22.01
CA LYS A 430 6.86 13.93 22.28
C LYS A 430 5.81 14.17 23.37
N SER A 431 5.97 15.26 24.12
CA SER A 431 5.01 15.71 25.12
C SER A 431 3.76 16.31 24.47
N ILE A 432 2.63 16.35 25.19
CA ILE A 432 1.36 16.93 24.70
C ILE A 432 1.55 18.37 24.22
N LYS A 433 2.33 19.19 24.93
CA LYS A 433 2.63 20.58 24.51
C LYS A 433 3.40 20.64 23.20
N GLU A 434 4.33 19.71 22.97
CA GLU A 434 5.03 19.60 21.69
C GLU A 434 4.08 19.16 20.58
N TRP A 435 3.14 18.24 20.85
CA TRP A 435 2.08 17.86 19.89
C TRP A 435 1.23 19.06 19.48
N GLU A 436 0.68 19.79 20.45
CA GLU A 436 -0.12 21.00 20.21
C GLU A 436 0.64 22.04 19.38
N SER A 437 1.92 22.26 19.69
CA SER A 437 2.79 23.17 18.95
C SER A 437 3.05 22.70 17.52
N ALA A 438 3.32 21.40 17.34
CA ALA A 438 3.60 20.81 16.03
C ALA A 438 2.35 20.83 15.13
N ILE A 439 1.17 20.51 15.65
CA ILE A 439 -0.09 20.56 14.91
C ILE A 439 -0.36 21.99 14.41
N LYS A 440 -0.20 23.00 15.28
CA LYS A 440 -0.29 24.43 14.91
C LYS A 440 0.71 24.81 13.82
N GLN A 441 1.92 24.24 13.85
CA GLN A 441 2.91 24.46 12.80
C GLN A 441 2.48 23.83 11.47
N TYR A 442 2.03 22.56 11.47
CA TYR A 442 1.60 21.86 10.25
C TYR A 442 0.38 22.48 9.58
N GLN A 443 -0.56 23.03 10.37
CA GLN A 443 -1.69 23.80 9.88
C GLN A 443 -1.27 25.09 9.16
N ARG A 444 -0.15 25.70 9.57
CA ARG A 444 0.38 26.91 8.94
C ARG A 444 1.27 26.63 7.74
N ILE A 445 2.11 25.61 7.86
CA ILE A 445 3.08 25.21 6.83
C ILE A 445 3.03 23.68 6.74
N PRO A 446 2.44 23.12 5.67
CA PRO A 446 2.38 21.68 5.47
C PRO A 446 3.75 21.03 5.52
N ASN A 447 3.83 19.82 6.08
CA ASN A 447 5.06 19.04 6.08
C ASN A 447 5.51 18.77 4.64
N LYS A 448 6.82 18.91 4.37
CA LYS A 448 7.40 18.78 3.02
C LYS A 448 7.22 17.39 2.41
N GLU A 449 7.27 16.33 3.20
CA GLU A 449 7.12 14.96 2.72
C GLU A 449 5.67 14.68 2.28
N ILE A 450 4.71 15.09 3.11
CA ILE A 450 3.28 15.04 2.77
C ILE A 450 3.02 15.86 1.50
N LEU A 451 3.54 17.09 1.45
CA LEU A 451 3.38 17.98 0.30
C LEU A 451 3.94 17.33 -0.98
N LYS A 452 5.14 16.75 -0.94
CA LYS A 452 5.77 16.09 -2.10
C LYS A 452 4.87 15.01 -2.70
N ILE A 453 4.25 14.19 -1.85
CA ILE A 453 3.45 13.05 -2.33
C ILE A 453 2.11 13.51 -2.89
N LEU A 454 1.45 14.48 -2.24
CA LEU A 454 0.20 15.06 -2.74
C LEU A 454 0.41 15.82 -4.06
N LYS A 455 1.54 16.52 -4.19
CA LYS A 455 1.85 17.37 -5.35
C LYS A 455 2.04 16.61 -6.65
N VAL A 456 2.33 15.31 -6.62
CA VAL A 456 2.49 14.51 -7.85
C VAL A 456 1.30 14.64 -8.81
N SER A 457 0.05 14.64 -8.29
CA SER A 457 -1.13 14.81 -9.17
C SER A 457 -1.25 16.23 -9.73
N PHE A 458 -0.80 17.24 -8.97
CA PHE A 458 -0.79 18.64 -9.41
C PHE A 458 0.33 18.92 -10.42
N ASP A 459 1.52 18.36 -10.22
CA ASP A 459 2.67 18.56 -11.11
C ASP A 459 2.43 17.95 -12.50
N ALA A 460 1.54 16.94 -12.59
CA ALA A 460 1.11 16.31 -13.83
C ALA A 460 -0.01 17.06 -14.57
N LEU A 461 -0.48 18.20 -14.06
CA LEU A 461 -1.47 19.06 -14.75
C LEU A 461 -0.79 19.98 -15.76
N GLU A 462 -1.53 20.37 -16.78
CA GLU A 462 -1.17 21.46 -17.70
C GLU A 462 -1.30 22.84 -17.02
N GLU A 463 -0.69 23.87 -17.58
CA GLU A 463 -0.58 25.18 -16.91
C GLU A 463 -1.93 25.88 -16.65
N GLU A 464 -2.91 25.74 -17.56
CA GLU A 464 -4.26 26.27 -17.37
C GLU A 464 -5.02 25.47 -16.29
N GLU A 465 -4.90 24.13 -16.31
CA GLU A 465 -5.48 23.23 -15.31
C GLU A 465 -4.92 23.50 -13.90
N LYS A 466 -3.61 23.73 -13.77
CA LYS A 466 -2.97 24.16 -12.51
C LYS A 466 -3.58 25.46 -12.00
N SER A 467 -3.82 26.41 -12.91
CA SER A 467 -4.38 27.71 -12.56
C SER A 467 -5.82 27.56 -12.05
N VAL A 468 -6.65 26.75 -12.74
CA VAL A 468 -8.04 26.44 -12.36
C VAL A 468 -8.07 25.72 -11.00
N PHE A 469 -7.22 24.72 -10.79
CA PHE A 469 -7.11 24.03 -9.50
C PHE A 469 -6.83 25.01 -8.36
N LEU A 470 -5.89 25.94 -8.55
CA LEU A 470 -5.56 26.94 -7.54
C LEU A 470 -6.70 27.94 -7.31
N ASP A 471 -7.44 28.34 -8.34
CA ASP A 471 -8.63 29.20 -8.20
C ASP A 471 -9.68 28.53 -7.32
N ILE A 472 -10.01 27.26 -7.64
CA ILE A 472 -10.97 26.46 -6.87
C ILE A 472 -10.50 26.32 -5.42
N THR A 473 -9.24 25.91 -5.22
CA THR A 473 -8.68 25.63 -3.91
C THR A 473 -8.61 26.88 -3.01
N CYS A 474 -8.30 28.03 -3.58
CA CYS A 474 -8.14 29.26 -2.80
C CYS A 474 -9.48 29.95 -2.50
N CYS A 475 -10.43 29.92 -3.45
CA CYS A 475 -11.58 30.84 -3.41
C CYS A 475 -12.94 30.19 -3.67
N LEU A 476 -13.01 29.06 -4.38
CA LEU A 476 -14.29 28.52 -4.91
C LEU A 476 -14.68 27.16 -4.32
N LYS A 477 -14.08 26.78 -3.19
CA LYS A 477 -14.50 25.59 -2.43
C LYS A 477 -15.97 25.72 -2.00
N ASP A 478 -16.69 24.60 -1.99
CA ASP A 478 -18.09 24.45 -1.51
C ASP A 478 -19.17 25.18 -2.32
N TYR A 479 -18.80 25.83 -3.43
CA TYR A 479 -19.77 26.28 -4.45
C TYR A 479 -20.34 25.08 -5.20
N LYS A 480 -21.55 25.27 -5.75
CA LYS A 480 -22.12 24.28 -6.66
C LYS A 480 -21.30 24.18 -7.93
N CYS A 481 -21.26 22.99 -8.53
CA CYS A 481 -20.49 22.73 -9.73
C CYS A 481 -20.85 23.70 -10.87
N ARG A 482 -22.15 24.00 -11.05
CA ARG A 482 -22.63 24.96 -12.05
C ARG A 482 -22.14 26.39 -11.78
N GLU A 483 -22.19 26.83 -10.53
CA GLU A 483 -21.72 28.16 -10.14
C GLU A 483 -20.21 28.30 -10.39
N ILE A 484 -19.43 27.25 -10.11
CA ILE A 484 -17.99 27.22 -10.43
C ILE A 484 -17.76 27.28 -11.93
N GLU A 485 -18.55 26.57 -12.73
CA GLU A 485 -18.47 26.64 -14.20
C GLU A 485 -18.68 28.08 -14.70
N ASP A 486 -19.69 28.79 -14.19
CA ASP A 486 -20.00 30.19 -14.56
C ASP A 486 -18.92 31.18 -14.10
N ILE A 487 -18.43 31.02 -12.86
CA ILE A 487 -17.33 31.81 -12.31
C ILE A 487 -16.07 31.63 -13.16
N LEU A 488 -15.68 30.38 -13.41
CA LEU A 488 -14.49 30.07 -14.20
C LEU A 488 -14.66 30.52 -15.66
N HIS A 489 -15.86 30.43 -16.22
CA HIS A 489 -16.16 30.99 -17.54
C HIS A 489 -15.85 32.49 -17.60
N SER A 490 -16.28 33.23 -16.57
CA SER A 490 -16.04 34.67 -16.47
C SER A 490 -14.57 35.04 -16.24
N LEU A 491 -13.82 34.17 -15.54
CA LEU A 491 -12.39 34.38 -15.28
C LEU A 491 -11.51 34.09 -16.50
N TYR A 492 -11.88 33.11 -17.33
CA TYR A 492 -11.08 32.60 -18.44
C TYR A 492 -11.65 32.94 -19.83
N ASP A 493 -12.84 33.52 -19.93
CA ASP A 493 -13.56 33.80 -21.18
C ASP A 493 -13.82 32.53 -22.03
N ASN A 494 -13.93 31.36 -21.38
CA ASN A 494 -14.07 30.07 -22.06
C ASN A 494 -14.71 29.01 -21.14
N CYS A 495 -15.31 27.96 -21.70
CA CYS A 495 -15.94 26.89 -20.92
C CYS A 495 -14.88 26.05 -20.19
N MET A 496 -14.95 26.03 -18.85
CA MET A 496 -13.95 25.35 -18.02
C MET A 496 -14.35 23.94 -17.57
N LYS A 497 -15.43 23.38 -18.13
CA LYS A 497 -15.94 22.05 -17.79
C LYS A 497 -14.92 20.93 -18.01
N TYR A 498 -14.13 21.01 -19.09
CA TYR A 498 -13.06 20.05 -19.36
C TYR A 498 -12.01 20.06 -18.22
N HIS A 499 -11.55 21.25 -17.82
CA HIS A 499 -10.57 21.42 -16.76
C HIS A 499 -11.08 20.86 -15.42
N ILE A 500 -12.33 21.13 -15.06
CA ILE A 500 -12.96 20.54 -13.86
C ILE A 500 -12.97 19.00 -13.95
N GLY A 501 -13.29 18.45 -15.13
CA GLY A 501 -13.22 17.01 -15.40
C GLY A 501 -11.84 16.41 -15.14
N VAL A 502 -10.78 17.04 -15.65
CA VAL A 502 -9.40 16.59 -15.42
C VAL A 502 -9.04 16.56 -13.92
N LEU A 503 -9.48 17.56 -13.15
CA LEU A 503 -9.24 17.60 -11.70
C LEU A 503 -9.99 16.50 -10.95
N LEU A 504 -11.20 16.13 -11.39
CA LEU A 504 -11.95 15.00 -10.86
C LEU A 504 -11.24 13.68 -11.18
N ASP A 505 -10.81 13.51 -12.43
CA ASP A 505 -10.15 12.29 -12.88
C ASP A 505 -8.83 12.05 -12.15
N LYS A 506 -8.07 13.11 -11.86
CA LYS A 506 -6.82 13.04 -11.08
C LYS A 506 -7.01 13.03 -9.55
N SER A 507 -8.25 12.86 -9.08
CA SER A 507 -8.61 12.77 -7.66
C SER A 507 -8.16 13.99 -6.82
N LEU A 508 -8.11 15.18 -7.42
CA LEU A 508 -7.76 16.43 -6.75
C LEU A 508 -8.98 17.13 -6.13
N ILE A 509 -10.15 16.96 -6.75
CA ILE A 509 -11.43 17.46 -6.26
C ILE A 509 -12.49 16.34 -6.27
N LYS A 510 -13.61 16.55 -5.58
CA LYS A 510 -14.78 15.67 -5.59
C LYS A 510 -16.07 16.49 -5.65
N ILE A 511 -17.12 15.94 -6.24
CA ILE A 511 -18.47 16.50 -6.18
C ILE A 511 -19.26 15.75 -5.12
N ARG A 512 -19.80 16.47 -4.12
CA ARG A 512 -20.70 15.95 -3.08
C ARG A 512 -21.89 16.89 -2.98
N ASP A 513 -23.11 16.35 -3.10
CA ASP A 513 -24.34 17.14 -3.05
C ASP A 513 -24.31 18.36 -4.00
N ASP A 514 -23.85 18.13 -5.23
CA ASP A 514 -23.62 19.14 -6.29
C ASP A 514 -22.51 20.18 -5.99
N LYS A 515 -21.83 20.10 -4.83
CA LYS A 515 -20.75 21.01 -4.45
C LYS A 515 -19.38 20.43 -4.73
N VAL A 516 -18.46 21.27 -5.21
CA VAL A 516 -17.07 20.90 -5.35
C VAL A 516 -16.36 21.00 -4.00
N THR A 517 -15.80 19.87 -3.58
CA THR A 517 -15.09 19.69 -2.31
C THR A 517 -13.66 19.23 -2.58
N LEU A 518 -12.75 19.57 -1.68
CA LEU A 518 -11.37 19.11 -1.69
C LEU A 518 -11.08 18.37 -0.39
N HIS A 519 -10.13 17.45 -0.42
CA HIS A 519 -9.55 16.94 0.80
C HIS A 519 -8.76 18.05 1.51
N ASP A 520 -8.86 18.19 2.83
CA ASP A 520 -8.25 19.30 3.58
C ASP A 520 -6.74 19.44 3.30
N LEU A 521 -6.01 18.32 3.27
CA LEU A 521 -4.58 18.31 2.89
C LEU A 521 -4.30 18.70 1.43
N ILE A 522 -5.19 18.41 0.47
CA ILE A 522 -5.06 18.90 -0.91
C ILE A 522 -5.33 20.40 -0.98
N GLU A 523 -6.32 20.87 -0.21
CA GLU A 523 -6.60 22.30 -0.09
C GLU A 523 -5.39 23.05 0.47
N ASN A 524 -4.83 22.57 1.57
CA ASN A 524 -3.64 23.12 2.19
C ASN A 524 -2.43 23.09 1.25
N MET A 525 -2.26 22.02 0.46
CA MET A 525 -1.24 21.94 -0.58
C MET A 525 -1.43 23.05 -1.63
N GLY A 526 -2.63 23.21 -2.20
CA GLY A 526 -2.87 24.23 -3.22
C GLY A 526 -2.64 25.65 -2.69
N LYS A 527 -3.13 25.94 -1.48
CA LYS A 527 -2.90 27.20 -0.77
C LYS A 527 -1.41 27.47 -0.54
N GLU A 528 -0.64 26.47 -0.11
CA GLU A 528 0.81 26.62 0.08
C GLU A 528 1.56 26.82 -1.25
N ILE A 529 1.16 26.14 -2.32
CA ILE A 529 1.73 26.33 -3.67
C ILE A 529 1.52 27.78 -4.14
N ASP A 530 0.32 28.33 -3.98
CA ASP A 530 0.04 29.73 -4.35
C ASP A 530 0.82 30.71 -3.46
N ARG A 531 0.87 30.48 -2.14
CA ARG A 531 1.65 31.29 -1.18
C ARG A 531 3.13 31.34 -1.53
N GLN A 532 3.71 30.23 -1.96
CA GLN A 532 5.14 30.12 -2.30
C GLN A 532 5.54 30.91 -3.55
N LYS A 533 4.59 31.31 -4.41
CA LYS A 533 4.89 32.20 -5.55
C LYS A 533 5.36 33.58 -5.10
N SER A 534 4.84 34.07 -3.98
CA SER A 534 5.33 35.29 -3.32
C SER A 534 5.21 35.17 -1.80
N PRO A 535 6.22 34.57 -1.12
CA PRO A 535 6.10 34.22 0.30
C PRO A 535 5.95 35.44 1.22
N LYS A 536 6.58 36.56 0.87
CA LYS A 536 6.66 37.77 1.71
C LYS A 536 5.74 38.90 1.26
N GLU A 537 5.41 38.98 -0.03
CA GLU A 537 4.68 40.10 -0.62
C GLU A 537 3.31 39.61 -1.11
N ALA A 538 2.33 39.59 -0.20
CA ALA A 538 1.00 39.08 -0.51
C ALA A 538 0.38 39.78 -1.72
N GLY A 539 0.52 41.10 -1.84
CA GLY A 539 -0.03 41.89 -2.94
C GLY A 539 0.53 41.58 -4.34
N LYS A 540 1.56 40.71 -4.46
CA LYS A 540 2.05 40.18 -5.74
C LYS A 540 1.52 38.77 -6.07
N ARG A 541 0.67 38.19 -5.22
CA ARG A 541 0.03 36.89 -5.51
C ARG A 541 -1.18 37.09 -6.41
N ARG A 542 -1.43 36.10 -7.27
CA ARG A 542 -2.62 36.11 -8.14
C ARG A 542 -3.93 35.96 -7.36
N ARG A 543 -3.89 35.24 -6.24
CA ARG A 543 -5.05 34.95 -5.39
C ARG A 543 -4.76 35.43 -3.97
N LEU A 544 -5.68 36.20 -3.41
CA LEU A 544 -5.66 36.59 -2.01
C LEU A 544 -6.82 35.91 -1.31
N TRP A 545 -6.51 34.96 -0.42
CA TRP A 545 -7.48 34.12 0.30
C TRP A 545 -7.23 34.11 1.82
N LEU A 546 -6.07 34.57 2.29
CA LEU A 546 -5.75 34.63 3.71
C LEU A 546 -6.21 35.97 4.27
N GLN A 547 -7.18 35.96 5.17
CA GLN A 547 -7.80 37.14 5.77
C GLN A 547 -6.78 38.19 6.25
N LYS A 548 -5.75 37.78 6.99
CA LYS A 548 -4.71 38.68 7.49
C LYS A 548 -3.94 39.38 6.36
N ASP A 549 -3.62 38.65 5.30
CA ASP A 549 -2.90 39.18 4.14
C ASP A 549 -3.79 40.14 3.34
N ILE A 550 -5.07 39.79 3.15
CA ILE A 550 -6.05 40.64 2.46
C ILE A 550 -6.21 41.98 3.20
N ILE A 551 -6.45 41.94 4.52
CA ILE A 551 -6.63 43.15 5.32
C ILE A 551 -5.38 44.04 5.22
N GLN A 552 -4.18 43.47 5.33
CA GLN A 552 -2.94 44.23 5.19
C GLN A 552 -2.81 44.86 3.79
N VAL A 553 -3.09 44.08 2.74
CA VAL A 553 -3.00 44.54 1.35
C VAL A 553 -3.97 45.68 1.06
N LEU A 554 -5.20 45.59 1.58
CA LEU A 554 -6.26 46.59 1.39
C LEU A 554 -6.06 47.84 2.25
N LYS A 555 -5.46 47.72 3.45
CA LYS A 555 -5.17 48.86 4.33
C LYS A 555 -3.99 49.69 3.84
N ASP A 556 -2.94 49.03 3.33
CA ASP A 556 -1.68 49.67 2.98
C ASP A 556 -1.48 49.86 1.46
N ASN A 557 -2.52 49.61 0.64
CA ASN A 557 -2.46 49.72 -0.83
C ASN A 557 -1.33 48.90 -1.48
N LEU A 558 -1.09 47.68 -0.98
CA LEU A 558 0.05 46.85 -1.43
C LEU A 558 -0.27 45.99 -2.66
N GLY A 559 -1.52 46.01 -3.14
CA GLY A 559 -1.96 45.18 -4.26
C GLY A 559 -1.39 45.66 -5.59
N THR A 560 -0.90 44.73 -6.40
CA THR A 560 -0.38 45.02 -7.73
C THR A 560 -1.30 44.49 -8.83
N SER A 561 -0.95 44.77 -10.09
CA SER A 561 -1.62 44.20 -11.26
C SER A 561 -1.53 42.67 -11.37
N GLU A 562 -0.77 41.99 -10.51
CA GLU A 562 -0.76 40.52 -10.47
C GLU A 562 -2.02 39.95 -9.81
N VAL A 563 -2.66 40.70 -8.91
CA VAL A 563 -3.86 40.24 -8.20
C VAL A 563 -5.01 40.07 -9.18
N LYS A 564 -5.58 38.87 -9.23
CA LYS A 564 -6.75 38.52 -10.07
C LYS A 564 -7.99 38.18 -9.27
N ILE A 565 -7.82 37.59 -8.08
CA ILE A 565 -8.93 37.16 -7.22
C ILE A 565 -8.65 37.59 -5.79
N ILE A 566 -9.65 38.20 -5.17
CA ILE A 566 -9.71 38.46 -3.73
C ILE A 566 -10.92 37.71 -3.18
N CYS A 567 -10.69 36.80 -2.25
CA CYS A 567 -11.73 36.08 -1.53
C CYS A 567 -11.55 36.28 -0.03
N LEU A 568 -12.44 37.06 0.56
CA LEU A 568 -12.44 37.45 1.94
C LEU A 568 -13.70 36.90 2.62
N ASP A 569 -13.53 35.82 3.37
CA ASP A 569 -14.63 35.13 4.04
C ASP A 569 -14.47 35.22 5.56
N PHE A 570 -15.51 35.67 6.25
CA PHE A 570 -15.56 35.71 7.71
C PHE A 570 -16.45 34.59 8.26
N PRO A 571 -16.02 33.92 9.35
CA PRO A 571 -16.91 33.02 10.08
C PRO A 571 -18.14 33.79 10.57
N ILE A 572 -19.34 33.20 10.46
CA ILE A 572 -20.59 33.81 10.93
C ILE A 572 -20.52 34.17 12.43
N SER A 573 -19.72 33.43 13.20
CA SER A 573 -19.49 33.67 14.64
C SER A 573 -18.72 34.96 14.93
N ASP A 574 -17.92 35.45 13.98
CA ASP A 574 -17.21 36.71 14.11
C ASP A 574 -18.22 37.83 13.82
N LYS A 575 -18.89 38.33 14.88
CA LYS A 575 -19.79 39.48 14.81
C LYS A 575 -19.19 40.57 13.90
N GLN A 576 -19.94 40.95 12.86
CA GLN A 576 -19.62 41.94 11.81
C GLN A 576 -18.46 42.87 12.17
N LYS A 577 -17.22 42.42 11.90
CA LYS A 577 -16.04 43.24 12.09
C LYS A 577 -15.98 44.26 10.96
N THR A 578 -15.94 45.54 11.32
CA THR A 578 -15.61 46.60 10.37
C THR A 578 -14.13 46.50 10.01
N ILE A 579 -13.83 46.37 8.73
CA ILE A 579 -12.48 46.30 8.18
C ILE A 579 -12.09 47.69 7.72
N GLU A 580 -11.06 48.24 8.32
CA GLU A 580 -10.40 49.45 7.82
C GLU A 580 -9.64 49.12 6.53
N TRP A 581 -9.98 49.84 5.46
CA TRP A 581 -9.28 49.77 4.19
C TRP A 581 -9.25 51.13 3.51
N ASP A 582 -8.35 51.33 2.54
CA ASP A 582 -8.35 52.51 1.68
C ASP A 582 -9.32 52.30 0.51
N GLY A 583 -10.25 53.24 0.28
CA GLY A 583 -11.20 53.19 -0.83
C GLY A 583 -10.53 53.20 -2.21
N ASN A 584 -9.23 53.52 -2.29
CA ASN A 584 -8.42 53.44 -3.51
C ASN A 584 -7.60 52.15 -3.62
N ALA A 585 -7.70 51.21 -2.67
CA ALA A 585 -6.85 50.02 -2.63
C ALA A 585 -6.92 49.14 -3.89
N LEU A 586 -8.07 49.16 -4.58
CA LEU A 586 -8.28 48.36 -5.79
C LEU A 586 -7.76 49.04 -7.07
N LYS A 587 -7.30 50.31 -6.98
CA LYS A 587 -6.92 51.12 -8.15
C LYS A 587 -5.74 50.55 -8.93
N GLU A 588 -4.72 50.05 -8.23
CA GLU A 588 -3.52 49.48 -8.86
C GLU A 588 -3.70 48.02 -9.29
N MET A 589 -4.78 47.36 -8.85
CA MET A 589 -5.09 45.96 -9.17
C MET A 589 -5.83 45.83 -10.51
N LYS A 590 -5.21 46.33 -11.59
CA LYS A 590 -5.84 46.48 -12.92
C LYS A 590 -6.35 45.17 -13.55
N ASN A 591 -5.88 44.01 -13.08
CA ASN A 591 -6.29 42.70 -13.58
C ASN A 591 -7.23 41.94 -12.63
N LEU A 592 -7.75 42.59 -11.58
CA LEU A 592 -8.69 41.99 -10.64
C LEU A 592 -10.00 41.62 -11.36
N LYS A 593 -10.27 40.32 -11.49
CA LYS A 593 -11.47 39.79 -12.12
C LYS A 593 -12.55 39.37 -11.14
N ALA A 594 -12.19 39.00 -9.91
CA ALA A 594 -13.15 38.56 -8.90
C ALA A 594 -12.87 39.19 -7.53
N LEU A 595 -13.93 39.76 -6.94
CA LEU A 595 -13.96 40.26 -5.57
C LEU A 595 -15.11 39.57 -4.84
N ILE A 596 -14.78 38.72 -3.87
CA ILE A 596 -15.71 37.95 -3.06
C ILE A 596 -15.51 38.37 -1.60
N ILE A 597 -16.53 38.97 -0.99
CA ILE A 597 -16.54 39.43 0.40
C ILE A 597 -17.77 38.89 1.09
N ARG A 598 -17.58 37.99 2.07
CA ARG A 598 -18.66 37.35 2.81
C ARG A 598 -18.58 37.71 4.28
N ASN A 599 -19.74 38.02 4.87
CA ASN A 599 -19.91 38.25 6.30
C ASN A 599 -19.01 39.37 6.90
N GLY A 600 -18.47 40.27 6.07
CA GLY A 600 -17.57 41.35 6.48
C GLY A 600 -18.06 42.73 6.06
N ILE A 601 -17.98 43.71 6.96
CA ILE A 601 -18.33 45.11 6.67
C ILE A 601 -17.04 45.89 6.39
N LEU A 602 -16.95 46.56 5.25
CA LEU A 602 -15.84 47.50 5.00
C LEU A 602 -16.17 48.89 5.56
N SER A 603 -15.15 49.60 6.05
CA SER A 603 -15.32 50.92 6.71
C SER A 603 -15.81 52.02 5.77
N GLN A 604 -15.64 51.85 4.45
CA GLN A 604 -16.04 52.82 3.43
C GLN A 604 -16.28 52.12 2.09
N ALA A 605 -17.04 52.78 1.20
CA ALA A 605 -17.24 52.31 -0.16
C ALA A 605 -15.93 52.39 -0.99
N PRO A 606 -15.74 51.53 -1.99
CA PRO A 606 -14.64 51.69 -2.93
C PRO A 606 -14.82 52.97 -3.75
N ASN A 607 -13.77 53.77 -3.88
CA ASN A 607 -13.75 54.92 -4.80
C ASN A 607 -13.56 54.49 -6.26
N TYR A 608 -12.98 53.30 -6.46
CA TYR A 608 -12.66 52.76 -7.78
C TYR A 608 -12.85 51.25 -7.81
N LEU A 609 -13.48 50.75 -8.88
CA LEU A 609 -13.53 49.34 -9.22
C LEU A 609 -12.82 49.14 -10.57
N PRO A 610 -11.87 48.18 -10.68
CA PRO A 610 -11.13 47.95 -11.92
C PRO A 610 -12.05 47.42 -13.03
N GLU A 611 -11.87 47.91 -14.26
CA GLU A 611 -12.69 47.54 -15.43
C GLU A 611 -12.61 46.06 -15.81
N SER A 612 -11.59 45.35 -15.33
CA SER A 612 -11.40 43.91 -15.52
C SER A 612 -12.30 43.06 -14.62
N LEU A 613 -12.99 43.66 -13.65
CA LEU A 613 -13.87 42.96 -12.73
C LEU A 613 -15.04 42.30 -13.48
N ARG A 614 -15.27 41.02 -13.21
CA ARG A 614 -16.35 40.21 -13.79
C ARG A 614 -17.25 39.59 -12.73
N ILE A 615 -16.72 39.39 -11.52
CA ILE A 615 -17.43 38.75 -10.41
C ILE A 615 -17.36 39.67 -9.20
N LEU A 616 -18.54 40.00 -8.68
CA LEU A 616 -18.71 40.78 -7.46
C LEU A 616 -19.73 40.09 -6.56
N GLU A 617 -19.25 39.38 -5.56
CA GLU A 617 -20.05 38.80 -4.47
C GLU A 617 -19.71 39.60 -3.20
N TRP A 618 -20.67 40.35 -2.67
CA TRP A 618 -20.41 41.21 -1.52
C TRP A 618 -21.62 41.24 -0.60
N HIS A 619 -21.64 40.31 0.35
CA HIS A 619 -22.70 40.21 1.35
C HIS A 619 -22.52 41.33 2.39
N THR A 620 -23.62 41.92 2.87
CA THR A 620 -23.64 43.01 3.87
C THR A 620 -23.13 44.37 3.40
N HIS A 621 -23.15 44.65 2.08
CA HIS A 621 -22.71 45.93 1.56
C HIS A 621 -23.61 47.08 2.07
N PRO A 622 -23.07 48.13 2.74
CA PRO A 622 -23.89 49.26 3.19
C PRO A 622 -24.33 50.21 2.07
N PHE A 623 -23.88 49.99 0.82
CA PHE A 623 -23.96 50.98 -0.25
C PHE A 623 -24.45 50.31 -1.53
N HIS A 624 -25.71 50.55 -1.90
CA HIS A 624 -26.40 49.89 -3.02
C HIS A 624 -25.87 50.25 -4.42
N CYS A 625 -24.94 51.21 -4.54
CA CYS A 625 -24.47 51.71 -5.82
C CYS A 625 -22.94 51.53 -5.97
N PRO A 626 -22.48 50.88 -7.05
CA PRO A 626 -21.07 50.92 -7.44
C PRO A 626 -20.65 52.36 -7.76
N PRO A 627 -19.33 52.65 -7.86
CA PRO A 627 -18.84 53.97 -8.23
C PRO A 627 -19.50 54.46 -9.52
N PRO A 628 -19.79 55.77 -9.67
CA PRO A 628 -20.57 56.31 -10.79
C PRO A 628 -20.04 55.94 -12.18
N ASP A 629 -18.71 55.78 -12.28
CA ASP A 629 -18.01 55.51 -13.54
C ASP A 629 -17.82 54.01 -13.83
N PHE A 630 -18.32 53.12 -12.97
CA PHE A 630 -18.16 51.68 -13.15
C PHE A 630 -19.30 51.08 -13.98
N ASP A 631 -18.95 50.52 -15.13
CA ASP A 631 -19.89 49.81 -16.01
C ASP A 631 -20.26 48.44 -15.44
N THR A 632 -21.42 48.37 -14.78
CA THR A 632 -21.95 47.13 -14.21
C THR A 632 -22.35 46.08 -15.25
N THR A 633 -22.49 46.44 -16.54
CA THR A 633 -22.91 45.47 -17.57
C THR A 633 -21.85 44.39 -17.84
N LYS A 634 -20.60 44.63 -17.40
CA LYS A 634 -19.50 43.67 -17.51
C LYS A 634 -19.46 42.63 -16.38
N LEU A 635 -20.31 42.77 -15.35
CA LEU A 635 -20.41 41.79 -14.26
C LEU A 635 -21.24 40.61 -14.73
N ALA A 636 -20.61 39.43 -14.75
CA ALA A 636 -21.30 38.16 -15.03
C ALA A 636 -22.04 37.63 -13.81
N ILE A 637 -21.50 37.86 -12.61
CA ILE A 637 -22.11 37.45 -11.34
C ILE A 637 -22.12 38.67 -10.41
N ARG A 638 -23.32 39.02 -9.94
CA ARG A 638 -23.55 40.07 -8.96
C ARG A 638 -24.46 39.50 -7.87
N ASP A 639 -23.86 39.19 -6.73
CA ASP A 639 -24.61 38.78 -5.54
C ASP A 639 -24.38 39.81 -4.42
N LEU A 640 -25.45 40.52 -4.08
CA LEU A 640 -25.47 41.61 -3.11
C LEU A 640 -26.62 41.35 -2.13
N GLU A 641 -26.49 40.28 -1.33
CA GLU A 641 -27.38 40.00 -0.19
C GLU A 641 -27.13 40.89 1.03
#